data_AF-A0A1Q3DEU9-F1
#
_entry.id   AF-A0A1Q3DEU9-F1
#
_cell.length_a   1.000
_cell.length_b   1.000
_cell.length_c   1.000
_cell.angle_alpha   90.00
_cell.angle_beta   90.00
_cell.angle_gamma   90.00
#
_symmetry.space_group_name_H-M   'P 1'
#
loop_
_entity.id
_entity.type
_entity.pdbx_description
1 polymer ?
#
loop_
_entity_poly.entity_id
_entity_poly.type
_entity_poly.pdbx_seq_one_letter_code
_entity_poly.pdbx_strand_id
1 'polypeptide(L)'
;MGTTSLVKITCCHHLLSSSTTMAMRSSFCPQIPIHFRARPITSSHTRLLLSLSFRAFASQASNAPAKDEFPARVGFLGLGIMGAPMAENLLKAGCDVTVWNRTKSKCDPLINLGAKYRSSPEEVAAFCSVTFAMLADPESAVEVACGKHGAVSGMGSGKGYVDVSTVDGPTSKLISEHFKATGASFLEAPVSGSKKPAEEGQLIFLTAGDKALYETVSPLLDIMGKSRFYLGDVGNGAAMKLVVNMIMGSMMASFSEGLVLGEKLGLDPSVLVEVVSQAAISAPMYKLKGPSMVQSLYPTSFPLKHQQKDLRLALGLAESVSQSTPIAAAANELYKVAKSHGLSDHDFSAVMEALKVKTLTALSAEDRADLVNALKNKLQSLAGQHSDILQTLSPTVRKRVEVLREIQSQYDLLEREFFEERATLEAKYQKLYEPLYSKRYEIVNGIVEVEGITNEAAVDQGGDTYTEEKGVPDFWLNAMKTNEILAEEIPERDEGALKFLKDIKWYRLEDPKGFKLEFYFNSNPYFKNSVLTKTYHVVDDDDDPILERAIGTQIEWYPGKSLTQKLLKKKPRKGAKNNTPITKTEKCESFFNFFNPPQLPEDDDDIDVDIVEELQDLMEQDYNIGTTIRDKIIPHAVSWFTGEAVQGDEYGGIDEEEEEEDEEEDDDDDDEEEEEEDDEEEEEEVVKGRRKPSAIPKRSGKTQARNPQQGENPPECKQQ
;
A
#
# COMPACT_ATOMS: atom_id res chain seq x y z
N MET A 1 36.31 -17.31 23.83
CA MET A 1 35.62 -18.12 22.80
C MET A 1 34.47 -17.25 22.34
N GLY A 2 34.40 -16.95 21.04
CA GLY A 2 33.59 -15.83 20.53
C GLY A 2 32.09 -15.99 20.76
N THR A 3 31.42 -14.86 20.91
CA THR A 3 29.95 -14.72 20.91
C THR A 3 29.58 -13.87 19.71
N THR A 4 29.15 -14.51 18.62
CA THR A 4 28.75 -13.80 17.40
C THR A 4 27.46 -13.02 17.63
N SER A 5 27.48 -11.72 17.37
CA SER A 5 26.27 -10.88 17.35
C SER A 5 25.46 -11.14 16.07
N LEU A 6 24.15 -11.32 16.21
CA LEU A 6 23.23 -11.50 15.07
C LEU A 6 22.36 -10.26 14.91
N VAL A 7 22.36 -9.68 13.71
CA VAL A 7 21.46 -8.59 13.29
C VAL A 7 20.22 -9.20 12.62
N LYS A 8 19.04 -8.61 12.83
CA LYS A 8 17.79 -9.03 12.17
C LYS A 8 17.56 -8.23 10.89
N ILE A 9 17.36 -8.94 9.79
CA ILE A 9 16.91 -8.44 8.49
C ILE A 9 15.59 -9.17 8.16
N THR A 10 14.58 -8.47 7.66
CA THR A 10 13.22 -9.00 7.43
C THR A 10 12.83 -8.76 5.98
N CYS A 11 12.58 -9.83 5.21
CA CYS A 11 12.57 -9.76 3.74
C CYS A 11 11.26 -10.33 3.15
N CYS A 12 10.31 -9.44 2.85
CA CYS A 12 8.96 -9.82 2.44
C CYS A 12 8.87 -10.43 1.04
N HIS A 13 8.57 -11.73 0.96
CA HIS A 13 8.22 -12.41 -0.30
C HIS A 13 6.69 -12.45 -0.53
N HIS A 14 6.23 -12.03 -1.72
CA HIS A 14 4.87 -12.33 -2.19
C HIS A 14 4.81 -13.70 -2.89
N LEU A 15 3.89 -14.56 -2.45
CA LEU A 15 3.57 -15.85 -3.08
C LEU A 15 2.13 -15.83 -3.62
N LEU A 16 1.99 -15.90 -4.94
CA LEU A 16 0.70 -16.05 -5.63
C LEU A 16 0.31 -17.54 -5.71
N SER A 17 -0.91 -17.89 -5.30
CA SER A 17 -1.42 -19.27 -5.43
C SER A 17 -2.49 -19.38 -6.52
N SER A 18 -2.13 -19.96 -7.67
CA SER A 18 -3.03 -20.17 -8.80
C SER A 18 -3.83 -21.47 -8.66
N SER A 19 -5.14 -21.35 -8.42
CA SER A 19 -6.07 -22.49 -8.33
C SER A 19 -6.71 -22.82 -9.67
N THR A 20 -6.08 -23.69 -10.46
CA THR A 20 -6.60 -24.08 -11.79
C THR A 20 -7.74 -25.11 -11.69
N THR A 21 -8.97 -24.70 -11.99
CA THR A 21 -10.12 -25.60 -12.10
C THR A 21 -10.30 -26.13 -13.53
N MET A 22 -10.30 -27.46 -13.69
CA MET A 22 -10.58 -28.07 -15.00
C MET A 22 -12.04 -27.91 -15.41
N ALA A 23 -12.28 -27.43 -16.64
CA ALA A 23 -13.57 -27.50 -17.31
C ALA A 23 -13.47 -28.38 -18.57
N MET A 24 -14.06 -29.58 -18.54
CA MET A 24 -14.14 -30.43 -19.74
C MET A 24 -15.13 -29.83 -20.76
N ARG A 25 -14.75 -29.82 -22.04
CA ARG A 25 -15.68 -29.62 -23.17
C ARG A 25 -15.53 -30.75 -24.19
N SER A 26 -16.65 -31.28 -24.65
CA SER A 26 -16.72 -32.35 -25.64
C SER A 26 -17.52 -31.96 -26.88
N SER A 27 -16.80 -31.86 -28.00
CA SER A 27 -17.21 -32.32 -29.33
C SER A 27 -18.23 -31.52 -30.18
N PHE A 28 -18.06 -31.70 -31.49
CA PHE A 28 -18.95 -31.41 -32.64
C PHE A 28 -19.07 -29.98 -33.20
N CYS A 29 -18.32 -29.76 -34.27
CA CYS A 29 -18.63 -28.87 -35.40
C CYS A 29 -19.71 -29.54 -36.31
N PRO A 30 -20.35 -28.84 -37.30
CA PRO A 30 -19.65 -28.46 -38.54
C PRO A 30 -20.00 -27.08 -39.14
N GLN A 31 -19.31 -26.74 -40.23
CA GLN A 31 -19.31 -25.47 -40.96
C GLN A 31 -20.56 -25.24 -41.85
N ILE A 32 -20.79 -23.99 -42.29
CA ILE A 32 -20.73 -23.59 -43.73
C ILE A 32 -20.83 -22.03 -43.89
N PRO A 33 -20.19 -21.41 -44.91
CA PRO A 33 -20.02 -19.95 -45.01
C PRO A 33 -20.94 -19.27 -46.04
N ILE A 34 -20.83 -17.94 -46.20
CA ILE A 34 -21.07 -17.20 -47.47
C ILE A 34 -20.35 -15.84 -47.45
N HIS A 35 -19.87 -15.39 -48.62
CA HIS A 35 -19.25 -14.06 -48.82
C HIS A 35 -20.27 -12.91 -48.70
N PHE A 36 -19.80 -11.66 -48.54
CA PHE A 36 -20.00 -10.67 -49.62
C PHE A 36 -18.94 -9.56 -49.64
N ARG A 37 -19.03 -8.69 -50.65
CA ARG A 37 -17.96 -7.84 -51.20
C ARG A 37 -18.23 -6.35 -50.91
N ALA A 38 -17.21 -5.60 -50.49
CA ALA A 38 -17.33 -4.16 -50.25
C ALA A 38 -17.28 -3.31 -51.54
N ARG A 39 -18.06 -2.21 -51.59
CA ARG A 39 -17.66 -0.82 -51.95
C ARG A 39 -18.86 0.16 -51.83
N PRO A 40 -18.63 1.49 -51.75
CA PRO A 40 -19.49 2.37 -50.94
C PRO A 40 -20.52 3.22 -51.72
N ILE A 41 -21.47 3.81 -50.97
CA ILE A 41 -22.26 4.99 -51.36
C ILE A 41 -22.34 5.95 -50.16
N THR A 42 -22.21 7.25 -50.41
CA THR A 42 -22.27 8.35 -49.46
C THR A 42 -23.72 8.74 -49.06
N SER A 43 -23.97 9.05 -47.78
CA SER A 43 -25.02 10.01 -47.40
C SER A 43 -24.85 10.49 -45.94
N SER A 44 -25.12 11.77 -45.70
CA SER A 44 -25.11 12.41 -44.38
C SER A 44 -26.15 11.83 -43.42
N HIS A 45 -25.79 11.73 -42.12
CA HIS A 45 -26.76 11.71 -41.03
C HIS A 45 -26.32 12.62 -39.87
N THR A 46 -26.99 13.76 -39.74
CA THR A 46 -26.86 14.68 -38.61
C THR A 46 -27.20 13.95 -37.30
N ARG A 47 -26.24 13.84 -36.37
CA ARG A 47 -26.52 13.38 -35.00
C ARG A 47 -26.77 14.57 -34.09
N LEU A 48 -27.97 14.63 -33.54
CA LEU A 48 -28.37 15.60 -32.54
C LEU A 48 -27.76 15.21 -31.18
N LEU A 49 -26.69 15.87 -30.75
CA LEU A 49 -26.09 15.65 -29.43
C LEU A 49 -27.00 16.22 -28.34
N LEU A 50 -27.82 15.35 -27.74
CA LEU A 50 -28.73 15.72 -26.66
C LEU A 50 -27.98 15.78 -25.32
N SER A 51 -27.46 16.96 -24.98
CA SER A 51 -26.78 17.20 -23.70
C SER A 51 -27.72 16.94 -22.50
N LEU A 52 -27.54 15.79 -21.84
CA LEU A 52 -28.26 15.41 -20.63
C LEU A 52 -27.47 15.86 -19.39
N SER A 53 -27.58 17.15 -19.06
CA SER A 53 -26.98 17.73 -17.85
C SER A 53 -27.59 17.14 -16.57
N PHE A 54 -26.92 16.17 -15.95
CA PHE A 54 -27.26 15.67 -14.62
C PHE A 54 -26.98 16.72 -13.54
N ARG A 55 -28.01 17.51 -13.18
CA ARG A 55 -27.95 18.42 -12.01
C ARG A 55 -28.10 17.64 -10.70
N ALA A 56 -26.99 17.38 -10.03
CA ALA A 56 -26.99 16.91 -8.64
C ALA A 56 -27.60 17.99 -7.71
N PHE A 57 -28.79 17.73 -7.17
CA PHE A 57 -29.43 18.64 -6.21
C PHE A 57 -28.88 18.41 -4.79
N ALA A 58 -28.07 19.34 -4.30
CA ALA A 58 -27.74 19.46 -2.89
C ALA A 58 -28.87 20.17 -2.13
N SER A 59 -29.60 19.45 -1.28
CA SER A 59 -30.52 20.09 -0.32
C SER A 59 -29.71 20.56 0.89
N GLN A 60 -29.86 21.83 1.27
CA GLN A 60 -29.53 22.26 2.63
C GLN A 60 -30.60 21.73 3.59
N ALA A 61 -30.23 21.53 4.86
CA ALA A 61 -31.15 21.07 5.89
C ALA A 61 -32.23 22.13 6.17
N SER A 62 -33.50 21.77 6.02
CA SER A 62 -34.64 22.59 6.46
C SER A 62 -34.80 22.52 7.98
N ASN A 63 -35.40 23.56 8.58
CA ASN A 63 -35.70 23.59 10.02
C ASN A 63 -36.40 22.31 10.50
N ALA A 64 -36.03 21.84 11.69
CA ALA A 64 -36.52 20.59 12.27
C ALA A 64 -38.06 20.52 12.31
N PRO A 65 -38.66 19.37 11.94
CA PRO A 65 -40.10 19.21 11.90
C PRO A 65 -40.75 19.27 13.29
N ALA A 66 -42.06 19.48 13.32
CA ALA A 66 -42.83 19.46 14.57
C ALA A 66 -42.81 18.05 15.20
N LYS A 67 -42.92 18.00 16.54
CA LYS A 67 -42.73 16.77 17.34
C LYS A 67 -43.68 15.60 17.03
N ASP A 68 -44.75 15.85 16.29
CA ASP A 68 -45.84 14.89 16.08
C ASP A 68 -45.74 14.10 14.75
N GLU A 69 -44.69 14.33 13.94
CA GLU A 69 -44.60 13.84 12.55
C GLU A 69 -43.52 12.76 12.29
N PHE A 70 -43.07 12.03 13.31
CA PHE A 70 -42.19 10.85 13.17
C PHE A 70 -42.94 9.51 13.41
N PRO A 71 -43.79 9.03 12.48
CA PRO A 71 -44.55 7.79 12.65
C PRO A 71 -43.73 6.50 12.44
N ALA A 72 -42.45 6.60 12.10
CA ALA A 72 -41.58 5.48 11.77
C ALA A 72 -40.92 4.86 13.01
N ARG A 73 -41.03 3.54 13.18
CA ARG A 73 -40.14 2.78 14.08
C ARG A 73 -38.82 2.53 13.35
N VAL A 74 -37.72 2.97 13.93
CA VAL A 74 -36.42 3.00 13.26
C VAL A 74 -35.54 1.86 13.77
N GLY A 75 -35.12 0.96 12.88
CA GLY A 75 -34.13 -0.06 13.17
C GLY A 75 -32.72 0.51 12.99
N PHE A 76 -31.76 0.10 13.82
CA PHE A 76 -30.36 0.42 13.60
C PHE A 76 -29.46 -0.80 13.88
N LEU A 77 -28.71 -1.22 12.86
CA LEU A 77 -27.85 -2.41 12.89
C LEU A 77 -26.38 -1.98 12.86
N GLY A 78 -25.61 -2.42 13.85
CA GLY A 78 -24.19 -2.08 13.97
C GLY A 78 -23.95 -0.82 14.79
N LEU A 79 -23.38 -0.99 15.97
CA LEU A 79 -23.05 0.07 16.93
C LEU A 79 -21.53 0.21 17.04
N GLY A 80 -20.90 0.51 15.90
CA GLY A 80 -19.49 0.87 15.79
C GLY A 80 -19.24 2.36 16.07
N ILE A 81 -18.04 2.85 15.71
CA ILE A 81 -17.61 4.24 15.91
C ILE A 81 -18.60 5.24 15.28
N MET A 82 -19.16 4.92 14.11
CA MET A 82 -20.15 5.76 13.43
C MET A 82 -21.58 5.44 13.87
N GLY A 83 -21.94 4.15 13.95
CA GLY A 83 -23.33 3.72 14.15
C GLY A 83 -23.91 4.06 15.53
N ALA A 84 -23.09 4.04 16.59
CA ALA A 84 -23.54 4.40 17.93
C ALA A 84 -24.00 5.87 18.04
N PRO A 85 -23.20 6.90 17.69
CA PRO A 85 -23.65 8.29 17.74
C PRO A 85 -24.77 8.62 16.75
N MET A 86 -24.80 7.98 15.57
CA MET A 86 -25.91 8.14 14.61
C MET A 86 -27.25 7.69 15.22
N ALA A 87 -27.31 6.50 15.81
CA ALA A 87 -28.49 6.00 16.52
C ALA A 87 -28.81 6.82 17.79
N GLU A 88 -27.79 7.36 18.47
CA GLU A 88 -27.98 8.26 19.61
C GLU A 88 -28.64 9.59 19.22
N ASN A 89 -28.29 10.15 18.06
CA ASN A 89 -28.90 11.40 17.58
C ASN A 89 -30.36 11.20 17.15
N LEU A 90 -30.71 10.04 16.57
CA LEU A 90 -32.10 9.64 16.35
C LEU A 90 -32.90 9.53 17.67
N LEU A 91 -32.31 8.96 18.73
CA LEU A 91 -32.92 8.93 20.08
C LEU A 91 -33.13 10.34 20.65
N LYS A 92 -32.13 11.23 20.55
CA LYS A 92 -32.22 12.62 21.02
C LYS A 92 -33.31 13.43 20.30
N ALA A 93 -33.52 13.15 19.01
CA ALA A 93 -34.62 13.72 18.23
C ALA A 93 -36.02 13.16 18.61
N GLY A 94 -36.08 12.08 19.39
CA GLY A 94 -37.31 11.46 19.86
C GLY A 94 -37.82 10.27 19.04
N CYS A 95 -37.00 9.70 18.15
CA CYS A 95 -37.39 8.55 17.33
C CYS A 95 -37.53 7.27 18.16
N ASP A 96 -38.46 6.38 17.78
CA ASP A 96 -38.57 5.04 18.35
C ASP A 96 -37.49 4.09 17.79
N VAL A 97 -36.27 4.18 18.32
CA VAL A 97 -35.11 3.41 17.84
C VAL A 97 -35.04 2.03 18.48
N THR A 98 -34.93 1.00 17.62
CA THR A 98 -34.65 -0.40 18.01
C THR A 98 -33.29 -0.82 17.46
N VAL A 99 -32.36 -1.18 18.34
CA VAL A 99 -30.97 -1.46 17.99
C VAL A 99 -30.60 -2.94 18.04
N TRP A 100 -29.65 -3.33 17.20
CA TRP A 100 -28.92 -4.59 17.30
C TRP A 100 -27.43 -4.38 17.00
N ASN A 101 -26.57 -5.15 17.66
CA ASN A 101 -25.15 -5.25 17.34
C ASN A 101 -24.60 -6.63 17.74
N ARG A 102 -23.79 -7.23 16.85
CA ARG A 102 -23.11 -8.54 17.03
C ARG A 102 -22.47 -8.72 18.42
N THR A 103 -21.90 -7.66 19.00
CA THR A 103 -21.52 -7.60 20.42
C THR A 103 -22.63 -6.90 21.22
N LYS A 104 -23.48 -7.66 21.94
CA LYS A 104 -24.64 -7.10 22.66
C LYS A 104 -24.28 -5.88 23.53
N SER A 105 -23.17 -5.92 24.28
CA SER A 105 -22.83 -4.87 25.25
C SER A 105 -22.62 -3.48 24.64
N LYS A 106 -22.39 -3.37 23.32
CA LYS A 106 -22.39 -2.06 22.63
C LYS A 106 -23.78 -1.43 22.51
N CYS A 107 -24.86 -2.19 22.73
CA CYS A 107 -26.23 -1.69 22.77
C CYS A 107 -26.58 -1.06 24.13
N ASP A 108 -25.95 -1.52 25.22
CA ASP A 108 -26.35 -1.17 26.58
C ASP A 108 -26.34 0.36 26.87
N PRO A 109 -25.40 1.18 26.34
CA PRO A 109 -25.47 2.65 26.46
C PRO A 109 -26.71 3.27 25.80
N LEU A 110 -27.10 2.80 24.61
CA LEU A 110 -28.29 3.32 23.91
C LEU A 110 -29.59 2.80 24.54
N ILE A 111 -29.59 1.58 25.08
CA ILE A 111 -30.72 1.04 25.85
C ILE A 111 -30.97 1.90 27.10
N ASN A 112 -29.92 2.36 27.78
CA ASN A 112 -30.03 3.30 28.90
C ASN A 112 -30.57 4.69 28.49
N LEU A 113 -30.46 5.05 27.20
CA LEU A 113 -31.04 6.26 26.61
C LEU A 113 -32.45 6.03 26.02
N GLY A 114 -33.02 4.82 26.17
CA GLY A 114 -34.39 4.48 25.76
C GLY A 114 -34.51 3.59 24.52
N ALA A 115 -33.42 3.18 23.88
CA ALA A 115 -33.47 2.27 22.74
C ALA A 115 -34.04 0.89 23.10
N LYS A 116 -34.83 0.33 22.20
CA LYS A 116 -35.29 -1.06 22.29
C LYS A 116 -34.21 -2.00 21.76
N TYR A 117 -34.14 -3.22 22.29
CA TYR A 117 -33.22 -4.26 21.84
C TYR A 117 -33.95 -5.43 21.18
N ARG A 118 -33.28 -6.10 20.24
CA ARG A 118 -33.69 -7.35 19.59
C ARG A 118 -32.48 -8.26 19.42
N SER A 119 -32.70 -9.58 19.30
CA SER A 119 -31.62 -10.57 19.32
C SER A 119 -30.90 -10.74 17.97
N SER A 120 -31.59 -10.44 16.87
CA SER A 120 -31.09 -10.59 15.49
C SER A 120 -31.42 -9.37 14.60
N PRO A 121 -30.71 -9.20 13.46
CA PRO A 121 -31.09 -8.25 12.41
C PRO A 121 -32.51 -8.50 11.88
N GLU A 122 -32.87 -9.76 11.66
CA GLU A 122 -34.23 -10.24 11.31
C GLU A 122 -35.31 -9.68 12.26
N GLU A 123 -35.11 -9.77 13.58
CA GLU A 123 -36.06 -9.26 14.57
C GLU A 123 -36.21 -7.72 14.56
N VAL A 124 -35.11 -6.98 14.31
CA VAL A 124 -35.15 -5.51 14.16
C VAL A 124 -35.94 -5.15 12.90
N ALA A 125 -35.58 -5.76 11.76
CA ALA A 125 -36.21 -5.54 10.48
C ALA A 125 -37.71 -5.86 10.51
N ALA A 126 -38.10 -6.97 11.17
CA ALA A 126 -39.50 -7.34 11.39
C ALA A 126 -40.27 -6.29 12.20
N PHE A 127 -39.67 -5.75 13.27
CA PHE A 127 -40.32 -4.79 14.15
C PHE A 127 -40.44 -3.37 13.57
N CYS A 128 -39.45 -2.92 12.79
CA CYS A 128 -39.33 -1.55 12.31
C CYS A 128 -39.96 -1.31 10.92
N SER A 129 -40.14 -0.05 10.54
CA SER A 129 -40.61 0.37 9.21
C SER A 129 -39.45 0.81 8.31
N VAL A 130 -38.41 1.40 8.89
CA VAL A 130 -37.14 1.72 8.24
C VAL A 130 -36.03 1.11 9.09
N THR A 131 -35.05 0.44 8.48
CA THR A 131 -33.90 -0.13 9.18
C THR A 131 -32.60 0.38 8.56
N PHE A 132 -31.79 1.07 9.35
CA PHE A 132 -30.44 1.50 8.99
C PHE A 132 -29.40 0.43 9.32
N ALA A 133 -28.32 0.36 8.55
CA ALA A 133 -27.21 -0.56 8.79
C ALA A 133 -25.85 0.13 8.61
N MET A 134 -24.98 0.06 9.63
CA MET A 134 -23.65 0.67 9.66
C MET A 134 -22.59 -0.37 10.02
N LEU A 135 -22.11 -1.08 9.00
CA LEU A 135 -21.11 -2.15 9.09
C LEU A 135 -19.73 -1.66 8.61
N ALA A 136 -18.70 -2.45 8.93
CA ALA A 136 -17.30 -2.11 8.69
C ALA A 136 -16.81 -2.40 7.25
N ASP A 137 -17.39 -3.43 6.63
CA ASP A 137 -16.87 -4.11 5.45
C ASP A 137 -18.01 -4.81 4.68
N PRO A 138 -17.84 -5.05 3.36
CA PRO A 138 -18.82 -5.75 2.52
C PRO A 138 -19.30 -7.08 3.11
N GLU A 139 -18.38 -7.86 3.67
CA GLU A 139 -18.63 -9.18 4.22
C GLU A 139 -19.60 -9.12 5.41
N SER A 140 -19.38 -8.19 6.37
CA SER A 140 -20.31 -7.95 7.46
C SER A 140 -21.64 -7.35 6.99
N ALA A 141 -21.64 -6.52 5.94
CA ALA A 141 -22.87 -5.95 5.38
C ALA A 141 -23.76 -7.06 4.79
N VAL A 142 -23.21 -7.95 3.97
CA VAL A 142 -23.95 -9.09 3.39
C VAL A 142 -24.39 -10.08 4.47
N GLU A 143 -23.56 -10.36 5.48
CA GLU A 143 -23.95 -11.23 6.61
C GLU A 143 -25.17 -10.67 7.36
N VAL A 144 -25.14 -9.37 7.70
CA VAL A 144 -26.19 -8.70 8.49
C VAL A 144 -27.45 -8.41 7.66
N ALA A 145 -27.31 -8.16 6.36
CA ALA A 145 -28.41 -7.91 5.46
C ALA A 145 -29.10 -9.21 4.99
N CYS A 146 -28.32 -10.18 4.51
CA CYS A 146 -28.79 -11.33 3.72
C CYS A 146 -28.46 -12.71 4.32
N GLY A 147 -27.75 -12.77 5.45
CA GLY A 147 -27.43 -14.03 6.13
C GLY A 147 -28.66 -14.75 6.72
N LYS A 148 -28.43 -15.93 7.34
CA LYS A 148 -29.48 -16.82 7.86
C LYS A 148 -30.50 -16.15 8.80
N HIS A 149 -30.06 -15.17 9.59
CA HIS A 149 -30.89 -14.32 10.45
C HIS A 149 -30.71 -12.83 10.11
N GLY A 150 -30.37 -12.56 8.85
CA GLY A 150 -30.16 -11.23 8.29
C GLY A 150 -31.46 -10.44 8.21
N ALA A 151 -31.34 -9.13 8.07
CA ALA A 151 -32.46 -8.20 8.06
C ALA A 151 -33.51 -8.55 7.00
N VAL A 152 -33.12 -9.07 5.82
CA VAL A 152 -34.02 -9.46 4.73
C VAL A 152 -35.15 -10.41 5.19
N SER A 153 -34.89 -11.31 6.14
CA SER A 153 -35.89 -12.25 6.66
C SER A 153 -37.03 -11.56 7.44
N GLY A 154 -36.82 -10.34 7.92
CA GLY A 154 -37.83 -9.50 8.56
C GLY A 154 -38.50 -8.47 7.64
N MET A 155 -38.17 -8.46 6.34
CA MET A 155 -38.63 -7.47 5.38
C MET A 155 -39.88 -7.88 4.60
N GLY A 156 -40.44 -6.92 3.86
CA GLY A 156 -41.69 -7.05 3.13
C GLY A 156 -42.19 -5.70 2.62
N SER A 157 -43.26 -5.74 1.84
CA SER A 157 -43.90 -4.54 1.26
C SER A 157 -44.16 -3.43 2.28
N GLY A 158 -43.77 -2.21 1.93
CA GLY A 158 -43.92 -1.02 2.78
C GLY A 158 -42.83 -0.82 3.85
N LYS A 159 -41.81 -1.69 3.90
CA LYS A 159 -40.60 -1.48 4.72
C LYS A 159 -39.45 -0.97 3.86
N GLY A 160 -38.52 -0.24 4.48
CA GLY A 160 -37.29 0.25 3.85
C GLY A 160 -36.02 -0.21 4.57
N TYR A 161 -34.97 -0.53 3.81
CA TYR A 161 -33.62 -0.74 4.31
C TYR A 161 -32.69 0.35 3.79
N VAL A 162 -31.87 0.90 4.67
CA VAL A 162 -30.92 1.96 4.34
C VAL A 162 -29.51 1.54 4.77
N ASP A 163 -28.70 1.10 3.82
CA ASP A 163 -27.32 0.74 4.12
C ASP A 163 -26.44 2.00 4.11
N VAL A 164 -25.93 2.39 5.28
CA VAL A 164 -25.02 3.53 5.46
C VAL A 164 -23.55 3.08 5.59
N SER A 165 -23.29 1.78 5.44
CA SER A 165 -21.94 1.18 5.41
C SER A 165 -21.14 1.67 4.20
N THR A 166 -19.82 1.54 4.25
CA THR A 166 -18.96 1.76 3.06
C THR A 166 -18.58 0.42 2.45
N VAL A 167 -19.17 0.14 1.29
CA VAL A 167 -19.03 -1.08 0.49
C VAL A 167 -18.83 -0.73 -0.98
N ASP A 168 -18.57 -1.74 -1.81
CA ASP A 168 -18.47 -1.63 -3.27
C ASP A 168 -19.85 -1.69 -3.96
N GLY A 169 -19.88 -1.25 -5.23
CA GLY A 169 -21.09 -1.24 -6.06
C GLY A 169 -21.73 -2.62 -6.25
N PRO A 170 -20.98 -3.69 -6.60
CA PRO A 170 -21.50 -5.06 -6.66
C PRO A 170 -22.18 -5.53 -5.37
N THR A 171 -21.55 -5.34 -4.20
CA THR A 171 -22.14 -5.66 -2.89
C THR A 171 -23.45 -4.91 -2.65
N SER A 172 -23.50 -3.61 -2.93
CA SER A 172 -24.70 -2.80 -2.74
C SER A 172 -25.86 -3.25 -3.65
N LYS A 173 -25.55 -3.60 -4.92
CA LYS A 173 -26.52 -4.15 -5.88
C LYS A 173 -27.07 -5.51 -5.40
N LEU A 174 -26.21 -6.42 -4.96
CA LEU A 174 -26.59 -7.72 -4.39
C LEU A 174 -27.57 -7.57 -3.22
N ILE A 175 -27.28 -6.67 -2.28
CA ILE A 175 -28.17 -6.42 -1.14
C ILE A 175 -29.49 -5.80 -1.63
N SER A 176 -29.45 -4.87 -2.59
CA SER A 176 -30.67 -4.27 -3.16
C SER A 176 -31.59 -5.30 -3.81
N GLU A 177 -31.06 -6.22 -4.59
CA GLU A 177 -31.82 -7.30 -5.24
C GLU A 177 -32.50 -8.22 -4.21
N HIS A 178 -31.77 -8.65 -3.18
CA HIS A 178 -32.33 -9.46 -2.10
C HIS A 178 -33.48 -8.76 -1.35
N PHE A 179 -33.38 -7.45 -1.12
CA PHE A 179 -34.42 -6.70 -0.41
C PHE A 179 -35.63 -6.44 -1.30
N LYS A 180 -35.41 -6.09 -2.58
CA LYS A 180 -36.48 -5.89 -3.58
C LYS A 180 -37.26 -7.18 -3.87
N ALA A 181 -36.62 -8.34 -3.77
CA ALA A 181 -37.30 -9.64 -3.84
C ALA A 181 -38.34 -9.87 -2.72
N THR A 182 -38.24 -9.17 -1.57
CA THR A 182 -39.27 -9.19 -0.52
C THR A 182 -40.41 -8.18 -0.75
N GLY A 183 -40.28 -7.31 -1.77
CA GLY A 183 -41.13 -6.14 -1.97
C GLY A 183 -40.80 -4.94 -1.07
N ALA A 184 -39.74 -5.02 -0.27
CA ALA A 184 -39.20 -3.87 0.47
C ALA A 184 -38.38 -2.95 -0.45
N SER A 185 -38.27 -1.68 -0.06
CA SER A 185 -37.42 -0.71 -0.74
C SER A 185 -36.00 -0.71 -0.17
N PHE A 186 -35.02 -0.38 -1.00
CA PHE A 186 -33.61 -0.28 -0.66
C PHE A 186 -33.03 1.08 -1.05
N LEU A 187 -32.20 1.63 -0.16
CA LEU A 187 -31.40 2.83 -0.40
C LEU A 187 -29.97 2.56 0.12
N GLU A 188 -28.96 2.79 -0.71
CA GLU A 188 -27.61 2.99 -0.18
C GLU A 188 -27.45 4.45 0.21
N ALA A 189 -26.76 4.70 1.32
CA ALA A 189 -26.52 6.04 1.87
C ALA A 189 -25.16 6.11 2.61
N PRO A 190 -24.04 5.64 2.04
CA PRO A 190 -22.72 5.80 2.66
C PRO A 190 -22.41 7.25 3.05
N VAL A 191 -21.68 7.43 4.15
CA VAL A 191 -21.44 8.74 4.76
C VAL A 191 -20.01 9.25 4.56
N SER A 192 -19.88 10.55 4.32
CA SER A 192 -18.63 11.30 4.50
C SER A 192 -18.68 12.11 5.80
N GLY A 193 -17.51 12.21 6.45
CA GLY A 193 -17.39 12.57 7.87
C GLY A 193 -16.93 11.38 8.72
N SER A 194 -16.35 11.69 9.89
CA SER A 194 -15.80 10.73 10.85
C SER A 194 -16.59 10.79 12.17
N LYS A 195 -16.06 10.18 13.25
CA LYS A 195 -16.69 10.09 14.57
C LYS A 195 -17.33 11.40 15.04
N LYS A 196 -16.57 12.51 15.06
CA LYS A 196 -17.07 13.80 15.55
C LYS A 196 -18.25 14.34 14.72
N PRO A 197 -18.18 14.40 13.36
CA PRO A 197 -19.36 14.66 12.54
C PRO A 197 -20.55 13.73 12.78
N ALA A 198 -20.34 12.46 13.14
CA ALA A 198 -21.44 11.55 13.51
C ALA A 198 -22.06 11.93 14.88
N GLU A 199 -21.24 12.30 15.87
CA GLU A 199 -21.67 12.79 17.18
C GLU A 199 -22.45 14.12 17.07
N GLU A 200 -22.03 15.02 16.19
CA GLU A 200 -22.61 16.36 16.00
C GLU A 200 -23.79 16.43 15.01
N GLY A 201 -24.15 15.32 14.34
CA GLY A 201 -25.19 15.32 13.30
C GLY A 201 -24.78 16.12 12.04
N GLN A 202 -23.50 16.05 11.68
CA GLN A 202 -22.86 16.86 10.62
C GLN A 202 -22.27 16.01 9.47
N LEU A 203 -22.69 14.74 9.37
CA LEU A 203 -22.37 13.85 8.25
C LEU A 203 -22.91 14.38 6.91
N ILE A 204 -22.34 13.88 5.82
CA ILE A 204 -22.80 14.09 4.44
C ILE A 204 -23.21 12.72 3.89
N PHE A 205 -24.48 12.54 3.51
CA PHE A 205 -24.97 11.28 2.95
C PHE A 205 -24.85 11.26 1.42
N LEU A 206 -24.30 10.18 0.87
CA LEU A 206 -24.11 9.95 -0.56
C LEU A 206 -25.11 8.88 -1.00
N THR A 207 -26.36 9.29 -1.28
CA THR A 207 -27.50 8.36 -1.39
C THR A 207 -27.81 7.95 -2.83
N ALA A 208 -28.20 6.69 -3.04
CA ALA A 208 -28.73 6.19 -4.30
C ALA A 208 -29.66 4.98 -4.10
N GLY A 209 -30.50 4.67 -5.09
CA GLY A 209 -31.52 3.62 -4.99
C GLY A 209 -32.95 4.18 -5.00
N ASP A 210 -33.84 3.64 -4.16
CA ASP A 210 -35.27 3.90 -4.31
C ASP A 210 -35.67 5.33 -3.89
N LYS A 211 -36.00 6.18 -4.87
CA LYS A 211 -36.31 7.60 -4.66
C LYS A 211 -37.39 7.86 -3.60
N ALA A 212 -38.46 7.08 -3.59
CA ALA A 212 -39.52 7.19 -2.60
C ALA A 212 -39.05 6.84 -1.18
N LEU A 213 -38.06 5.95 -1.03
CA LEU A 213 -37.44 5.67 0.26
C LEU A 213 -36.50 6.80 0.67
N TYR A 214 -35.71 7.37 -0.24
CA TYR A 214 -34.92 8.58 0.01
C TYR A 214 -35.80 9.74 0.53
N GLU A 215 -36.96 9.97 -0.09
CA GLU A 215 -37.93 10.97 0.36
C GLU A 215 -38.55 10.61 1.73
N THR A 216 -38.86 9.33 1.97
CA THR A 216 -39.40 8.86 3.26
C THR A 216 -38.39 8.99 4.41
N VAL A 217 -37.11 8.67 4.19
CA VAL A 217 -36.06 8.71 5.23
C VAL A 217 -35.37 10.07 5.33
N SER A 218 -35.71 11.02 4.45
CA SER A 218 -35.15 12.37 4.40
C SER A 218 -35.02 13.03 5.78
N PRO A 219 -36.06 13.10 6.64
CA PRO A 219 -35.95 13.74 7.95
C PRO A 219 -35.06 12.98 8.95
N LEU A 220 -34.87 11.67 8.76
CA LEU A 220 -33.99 10.84 9.59
C LEU A 220 -32.52 11.04 9.20
N LEU A 221 -32.24 11.22 7.90
CA LEU A 221 -30.91 11.62 7.42
C LEU A 221 -30.55 13.02 7.91
N ASP A 222 -31.50 13.97 7.89
CA ASP A 222 -31.28 15.37 8.34
C ASP A 222 -31.08 15.50 9.87
N ILE A 223 -31.42 14.47 10.66
CA ILE A 223 -31.04 14.38 12.09
C ILE A 223 -29.58 13.94 12.27
N MET A 224 -29.08 13.10 11.36
CA MET A 224 -27.75 12.49 11.43
C MET A 224 -26.69 13.25 10.62
N GLY A 225 -27.08 14.17 9.75
CA GLY A 225 -26.19 14.88 8.84
C GLY A 225 -26.70 16.24 8.38
N LYS A 226 -25.77 17.07 7.92
CA LYS A 226 -26.00 18.45 7.49
C LYS A 226 -26.40 18.60 6.03
N SER A 227 -26.14 17.57 5.22
CA SER A 227 -26.49 17.53 3.80
C SER A 227 -26.56 16.09 3.28
N ARG A 228 -27.27 15.93 2.16
CA ARG A 228 -27.45 14.66 1.48
C ARG A 228 -27.59 14.88 -0.02
N PHE A 229 -26.92 14.04 -0.79
CA PHE A 229 -26.94 14.03 -2.25
C PHE A 229 -27.71 12.80 -2.72
N TYR A 230 -28.53 12.95 -3.76
CA TYR A 230 -29.19 11.84 -4.43
C TYR A 230 -28.53 11.60 -5.80
N LEU A 231 -27.92 10.44 -5.97
CA LEU A 231 -26.96 10.11 -7.02
C LEU A 231 -27.51 9.14 -8.08
N GLY A 232 -28.83 8.90 -8.07
CA GLY A 232 -29.50 8.02 -9.03
C GLY A 232 -29.59 6.57 -8.53
N ASP A 233 -29.09 5.64 -9.33
CA ASP A 233 -29.25 4.20 -9.16
C ASP A 233 -28.22 3.55 -8.22
N VAL A 234 -28.55 2.35 -7.74
CA VAL A 234 -27.74 1.61 -6.76
C VAL A 234 -26.35 1.29 -7.32
N GLY A 235 -25.32 1.64 -6.55
CA GLY A 235 -23.91 1.58 -6.89
C GLY A 235 -23.28 2.97 -7.00
N ASN A 236 -24.06 4.02 -7.31
CA ASN A 236 -23.53 5.37 -7.50
C ASN A 236 -23.12 6.05 -6.18
N GLY A 237 -23.84 5.76 -5.08
CA GLY A 237 -23.47 6.19 -3.72
C GLY A 237 -22.23 5.47 -3.21
N ALA A 238 -22.15 4.15 -3.42
CA ALA A 238 -20.95 3.35 -3.14
C ALA A 238 -19.73 3.88 -3.93
N ALA A 239 -19.84 4.04 -5.25
CA ALA A 239 -18.77 4.55 -6.10
C ALA A 239 -18.29 5.95 -5.68
N MET A 240 -19.23 6.89 -5.48
CA MET A 240 -18.90 8.25 -5.01
C MET A 240 -18.19 8.23 -3.65
N LYS A 241 -18.61 7.35 -2.73
CA LYS A 241 -17.94 7.19 -1.43
C LYS A 241 -16.51 6.64 -1.57
N LEU A 242 -16.30 5.65 -2.44
CA LEU A 242 -14.98 5.08 -2.69
C LEU A 242 -14.02 6.11 -3.31
N VAL A 243 -14.46 6.89 -4.29
CA VAL A 243 -13.67 7.99 -4.88
C VAL A 243 -13.30 9.04 -3.80
N VAL A 244 -14.24 9.46 -2.96
CA VAL A 244 -13.98 10.39 -1.86
C VAL A 244 -12.96 9.84 -0.86
N ASN A 245 -13.06 8.55 -0.50
CA ASN A 245 -12.12 7.94 0.45
C ASN A 245 -10.77 7.56 -0.18
N MET A 246 -10.70 7.36 -1.49
CA MET A 246 -9.45 7.20 -2.26
C MET A 246 -8.63 8.50 -2.23
N ILE A 247 -9.27 9.63 -2.53
CA ILE A 247 -8.66 10.96 -2.45
C ILE A 247 -8.20 11.23 -1.00
N MET A 248 -9.06 10.98 -0.01
CA MET A 248 -8.75 11.20 1.41
C MET A 248 -7.55 10.36 1.90
N GLY A 249 -7.45 9.09 1.49
CA GLY A 249 -6.33 8.21 1.83
C GLY A 249 -5.03 8.66 1.18
N SER A 250 -5.07 9.01 -0.11
CA SER A 250 -3.93 9.50 -0.87
C SER A 250 -3.38 10.82 -0.29
N MET A 251 -4.28 11.77 0.00
CA MET A 251 -3.93 13.03 0.67
C MET A 251 -3.28 12.81 2.05
N MET A 252 -3.71 11.81 2.81
CA MET A 252 -3.10 11.49 4.12
C MET A 252 -1.70 10.86 3.97
N ALA A 253 -1.47 10.06 2.93
CA ALA A 253 -0.14 9.53 2.60
C ALA A 253 0.83 10.68 2.27
N SER A 254 0.51 11.54 1.29
CA SER A 254 1.42 12.63 0.88
C SER A 254 1.61 13.71 1.95
N PHE A 255 0.62 13.94 2.82
CA PHE A 255 0.81 14.79 3.99
C PHE A 255 1.76 14.17 5.04
N SER A 256 1.75 12.84 5.15
CA SER A 256 2.68 12.09 6.02
C SER A 256 4.10 12.12 5.46
N GLU A 257 4.27 12.02 4.14
CA GLU A 257 5.56 12.17 3.44
C GLU A 257 6.14 13.57 3.67
N GLY A 258 5.32 14.62 3.49
CA GLY A 258 5.73 16.00 3.75
C GLY A 258 6.15 16.25 5.20
N LEU A 259 5.47 15.65 6.18
CA LEU A 259 5.83 15.75 7.60
C LEU A 259 7.18 15.07 7.90
N VAL A 260 7.37 13.83 7.44
CA VAL A 260 8.61 13.05 7.70
C VAL A 260 9.81 13.65 6.94
N LEU A 261 9.61 14.16 5.73
CA LEU A 261 10.65 14.90 4.99
C LEU A 261 10.99 16.22 5.69
N GLY A 262 9.99 16.97 6.17
CA GLY A 262 10.20 18.20 6.94
C GLY A 262 11.02 17.95 8.21
N GLU A 263 10.71 16.87 8.95
CA GLU A 263 11.45 16.42 10.13
C GLU A 263 12.91 16.07 9.77
N LYS A 264 13.14 15.29 8.69
CA LYS A 264 14.49 14.98 8.19
C LYS A 264 15.29 16.23 7.74
N LEU A 265 14.61 17.27 7.27
CA LEU A 265 15.22 18.56 6.90
C LEU A 265 15.43 19.51 8.09
N GLY A 266 15.09 19.10 9.32
CA GLY A 266 15.24 19.92 10.52
C GLY A 266 14.20 21.04 10.66
N LEU A 267 13.08 20.97 9.92
CA LEU A 267 11.95 21.88 10.07
C LEU A 267 11.06 21.41 11.24
N ASP A 268 10.50 22.34 12.02
CA ASP A 268 9.50 22.00 13.04
C ASP A 268 8.22 21.49 12.35
N PRO A 269 7.82 20.21 12.54
CA PRO A 269 6.61 19.68 11.91
C PRO A 269 5.34 20.42 12.35
N SER A 270 5.33 21.05 13.53
CA SER A 270 4.24 21.89 14.02
C SER A 270 4.05 23.13 13.14
N VAL A 271 5.15 23.76 12.73
CA VAL A 271 5.15 24.90 11.80
C VAL A 271 4.75 24.46 10.40
N LEU A 272 5.17 23.26 9.97
CA LEU A 272 4.71 22.68 8.70
C LEU A 272 3.17 22.52 8.67
N VAL A 273 2.57 22.00 9.74
CA VAL A 273 1.10 21.92 9.88
C VAL A 273 0.44 23.31 9.82
N GLU A 274 1.04 24.34 10.41
CA GLU A 274 0.53 25.72 10.37
C GLU A 274 0.65 26.36 8.97
N VAL A 275 1.75 26.15 8.26
CA VAL A 275 1.95 26.61 6.88
C VAL A 275 0.96 25.92 5.93
N VAL A 276 0.84 24.59 6.00
CA VAL A 276 -0.15 23.82 5.21
C VAL A 276 -1.58 24.25 5.52
N SER A 277 -1.87 24.64 6.77
CA SER A 277 -3.19 25.16 7.16
C SER A 277 -3.54 26.54 6.58
N GLN A 278 -2.56 27.28 6.03
CA GLN A 278 -2.73 28.61 5.44
C GLN A 278 -2.51 28.64 3.92
N ALA A 279 -1.81 27.64 3.36
CA ALA A 279 -1.60 27.48 1.93
C ALA A 279 -2.88 27.05 1.17
N ALA A 280 -2.85 27.14 -0.17
CA ALA A 280 -3.96 26.72 -1.04
C ALA A 280 -4.38 25.25 -0.88
N ILE A 281 -3.47 24.40 -0.37
CA ILE A 281 -3.71 22.97 -0.04
C ILE A 281 -4.38 22.75 1.33
N SER A 282 -4.84 23.81 2.01
CA SER A 282 -5.41 23.72 3.36
C SER A 282 -6.68 22.88 3.40
N ALA A 283 -6.59 21.72 4.07
CA ALA A 283 -7.71 20.82 4.31
C ALA A 283 -8.03 20.73 5.83
N PRO A 284 -9.32 20.70 6.23
CA PRO A 284 -9.70 20.48 7.63
C PRO A 284 -9.13 19.19 8.24
N MET A 285 -8.84 18.19 7.40
CA MET A 285 -8.17 16.95 7.79
C MET A 285 -6.75 17.19 8.34
N TYR A 286 -5.93 17.95 7.63
CA TYR A 286 -4.54 18.24 8.03
C TYR A 286 -4.50 19.00 9.36
N LYS A 287 -5.35 20.02 9.50
CA LYS A 287 -5.48 20.81 10.75
C LYS A 287 -6.00 19.99 11.95
N LEU A 288 -6.82 18.97 11.69
CA LEU A 288 -7.36 18.09 12.73
C LEU A 288 -6.41 16.94 13.12
N LYS A 289 -5.60 16.44 12.19
CA LYS A 289 -4.75 15.25 12.36
C LYS A 289 -3.28 15.57 12.61
N GLY A 290 -2.74 16.56 11.91
CA GLY A 290 -1.33 16.99 11.99
C GLY A 290 -0.81 17.13 13.42
N PRO A 291 -1.49 17.86 14.33
CA PRO A 291 -1.01 18.01 15.71
C PRO A 291 -0.89 16.69 16.49
N SER A 292 -1.69 15.68 16.15
CA SER A 292 -1.60 14.34 16.77
C SER A 292 -0.57 13.46 16.06
N MET A 293 -0.42 13.58 14.73
CA MET A 293 0.63 12.92 13.95
C MET A 293 2.03 13.35 14.42
N VAL A 294 2.27 14.65 14.58
CA VAL A 294 3.53 15.20 15.12
C VAL A 294 3.84 14.67 16.52
N GLN A 295 2.81 14.42 17.34
CA GLN A 295 2.96 13.81 18.67
C GLN A 295 3.06 12.28 18.63
N SER A 296 3.00 11.65 17.46
CA SER A 296 2.90 10.20 17.26
C SER A 296 1.73 9.55 18.02
N LEU A 297 0.62 10.28 18.16
CA LEU A 297 -0.60 9.87 18.83
C LEU A 297 -1.73 9.66 17.82
N TYR A 298 -2.34 8.47 17.81
CA TYR A 298 -3.30 8.07 16.77
C TYR A 298 -4.69 7.69 17.31
N PRO A 299 -5.41 8.61 18.00
CA PRO A 299 -6.70 8.33 18.61
C PRO A 299 -7.78 8.05 17.54
N THR A 300 -8.18 6.78 17.47
CA THR A 300 -9.01 6.22 16.40
C THR A 300 -10.35 6.93 16.23
N SER A 301 -10.45 7.75 15.18
CA SER A 301 -11.67 8.39 14.68
C SER A 301 -12.15 7.69 13.41
N PHE A 302 -11.22 7.26 12.55
CA PHE A 302 -11.45 6.37 11.42
C PHE A 302 -10.32 5.33 11.35
N PRO A 303 -10.59 4.03 11.61
CA PRO A 303 -9.55 3.00 11.68
C PRO A 303 -8.75 2.83 10.39
N LEU A 304 -7.43 2.68 10.53
CA LEU A 304 -6.49 2.52 9.42
C LEU A 304 -6.85 1.34 8.51
N LYS A 305 -7.26 0.20 9.08
CA LYS A 305 -7.74 -0.96 8.31
C LYS A 305 -8.98 -0.67 7.45
N HIS A 306 -9.82 0.30 7.82
CA HIS A 306 -10.99 0.68 7.03
C HIS A 306 -10.62 1.65 5.90
N GLN A 307 -9.69 2.57 6.11
CA GLN A 307 -9.11 3.37 5.02
C GLN A 307 -8.39 2.49 3.98
N GLN A 308 -7.63 1.48 4.42
CA GLN A 308 -6.96 0.54 3.52
C GLN A 308 -7.97 -0.34 2.77
N LYS A 309 -9.04 -0.79 3.45
CA LYS A 309 -10.16 -1.49 2.80
C LYS A 309 -10.84 -0.61 1.74
N ASP A 310 -11.11 0.67 2.04
CA ASP A 310 -11.72 1.59 1.09
C ASP A 310 -10.80 1.90 -0.11
N LEU A 311 -9.48 2.01 0.09
CA LEU A 311 -8.50 2.12 -1.01
C LEU A 311 -8.50 0.87 -1.90
N ARG A 312 -8.46 -0.33 -1.31
CA ARG A 312 -8.57 -1.59 -2.05
C ARG A 312 -9.86 -1.68 -2.88
N LEU A 313 -10.99 -1.24 -2.33
CA LEU A 313 -12.28 -1.23 -3.05
C LEU A 313 -12.32 -0.14 -4.14
N ALA A 314 -11.65 1.00 -3.94
CA ALA A 314 -11.52 2.04 -4.97
C ALA A 314 -10.62 1.59 -6.14
N LEU A 315 -9.54 0.86 -5.86
CA LEU A 315 -8.69 0.27 -6.89
C LEU A 315 -9.46 -0.76 -7.74
N GLY A 316 -10.20 -1.69 -7.11
CA GLY A 316 -11.06 -2.63 -7.85
C GLY A 316 -12.22 -1.97 -8.60
N LEU A 317 -12.67 -0.79 -8.15
CA LEU A 317 -13.63 0.03 -8.91
C LEU A 317 -12.97 0.65 -10.16
N ALA A 318 -11.73 1.15 -10.03
CA ALA A 318 -10.97 1.73 -11.13
C ALA A 318 -10.58 0.67 -12.18
N GLU A 319 -10.15 -0.51 -11.74
CA GLU A 319 -9.96 -1.72 -12.55
C GLU A 319 -11.23 -2.07 -13.35
N SER A 320 -12.40 -2.03 -12.72
CA SER A 320 -13.69 -2.35 -13.37
C SER A 320 -14.14 -1.37 -14.46
N VAL A 321 -13.39 -0.28 -14.68
CA VAL A 321 -13.64 0.73 -15.73
C VAL A 321 -12.37 1.12 -16.51
N SER A 322 -11.30 0.32 -16.42
CA SER A 322 -9.99 0.58 -17.06
C SER A 322 -9.42 1.98 -16.79
N GLN A 323 -9.49 2.45 -15.54
CA GLN A 323 -8.95 3.74 -15.13
C GLN A 323 -7.67 3.57 -14.30
N SER A 324 -6.52 3.92 -14.87
CA SER A 324 -5.25 3.98 -14.14
C SER A 324 -5.32 4.96 -12.96
N THR A 325 -4.85 4.54 -11.78
CA THR A 325 -4.92 5.28 -10.50
C THR A 325 -3.64 5.13 -9.63
N PRO A 326 -2.44 5.39 -10.17
CA PRO A 326 -1.16 4.99 -9.54
C PRO A 326 -0.92 5.58 -8.14
N ILE A 327 -1.35 6.82 -7.88
CA ILE A 327 -1.23 7.46 -6.56
C ILE A 327 -2.02 6.69 -5.49
N ALA A 328 -3.21 6.18 -5.83
CA ALA A 328 -4.03 5.38 -4.92
C ALA A 328 -3.43 3.99 -4.67
N ALA A 329 -2.74 3.42 -5.67
CA ALA A 329 -2.03 2.16 -5.53
C ALA A 329 -0.84 2.31 -4.56
N ALA A 330 0.04 3.29 -4.78
CA ALA A 330 1.16 3.59 -3.88
C ALA A 330 0.69 3.86 -2.44
N ALA A 331 -0.36 4.67 -2.26
CA ALA A 331 -0.96 4.92 -0.95
C ALA A 331 -1.51 3.62 -0.31
N ASN A 332 -2.17 2.74 -1.07
CA ASN A 332 -2.68 1.47 -0.58
C ASN A 332 -1.57 0.55 -0.04
N GLU A 333 -0.42 0.50 -0.69
CA GLU A 333 0.74 -0.28 -0.23
C GLU A 333 1.34 0.28 1.06
N LEU A 334 1.49 1.61 1.17
CA LEU A 334 1.90 2.26 2.41
C LEU A 334 0.91 1.97 3.56
N TYR A 335 -0.39 1.93 3.25
CA TYR A 335 -1.43 1.50 4.17
C TYR A 335 -1.38 0.00 4.52
N LYS A 336 -0.80 -0.88 3.69
CA LYS A 336 -0.49 -2.28 4.07
C LYS A 336 0.72 -2.35 5.02
N VAL A 337 1.78 -1.59 4.78
CA VAL A 337 2.96 -1.52 5.68
C VAL A 337 2.55 -1.01 7.07
N ALA A 338 1.71 0.02 7.15
CA ALA A 338 1.19 0.48 8.43
C ALA A 338 0.35 -0.61 9.16
N LYS A 339 -0.33 -1.51 8.41
CA LYS A 339 -1.04 -2.66 9.01
C LYS A 339 -0.09 -3.73 9.54
N SER A 340 1.02 -4.05 8.86
CA SER A 340 2.02 -5.02 9.37
C SER A 340 2.75 -4.48 10.60
N HIS A 341 2.92 -3.16 10.72
CA HIS A 341 3.35 -2.47 11.94
C HIS A 341 2.32 -2.53 13.10
N GLY A 342 1.22 -3.27 12.94
CA GLY A 342 0.18 -3.45 13.97
C GLY A 342 -0.82 -2.30 14.09
N LEU A 343 -0.77 -1.30 13.20
CA LEU A 343 -1.53 -0.06 13.34
C LEU A 343 -2.97 -0.14 12.83
N SER A 344 -3.43 -1.35 12.47
CA SER A 344 -4.76 -1.63 11.89
C SER A 344 -5.95 -1.00 12.65
N ASP A 345 -5.90 -0.93 13.98
CA ASP A 345 -6.95 -0.36 14.85
C ASP A 345 -6.66 1.09 15.32
N HIS A 346 -5.50 1.65 14.98
CA HIS A 346 -5.23 3.08 15.15
C HIS A 346 -5.95 3.90 14.09
N ASP A 347 -5.94 5.24 14.24
CA ASP A 347 -6.47 6.12 13.21
C ASP A 347 -5.71 6.03 11.88
N PHE A 348 -6.38 6.27 10.75
CA PHE A 348 -5.77 6.24 9.41
C PHE A 348 -4.61 7.23 9.21
N SER A 349 -4.46 8.25 10.07
CA SER A 349 -3.27 9.11 10.08
C SER A 349 -2.01 8.45 10.65
N ALA A 350 -2.12 7.23 11.20
CA ALA A 350 -0.97 6.40 11.61
C ALA A 350 -0.16 5.84 10.44
N VAL A 351 -0.59 6.08 9.19
CA VAL A 351 0.16 5.72 7.97
C VAL A 351 1.56 6.36 7.93
N MET A 352 1.75 7.49 8.62
CA MET A 352 3.06 8.14 8.79
C MET A 352 4.11 7.23 9.47
N GLU A 353 3.69 6.30 10.33
CA GLU A 353 4.59 5.33 10.98
C GLU A 353 5.02 4.17 10.06
N ALA A 354 4.59 4.16 8.79
CA ALA A 354 5.17 3.33 7.74
C ALA A 354 6.33 4.05 7.01
N LEU A 355 6.40 5.38 7.07
CA LEU A 355 7.46 6.20 6.48
C LEU A 355 8.61 6.48 7.46
N LYS A 356 8.35 6.35 8.76
CA LYS A 356 9.38 6.47 9.80
C LYS A 356 10.23 5.21 9.89
N VAL A 357 11.48 5.32 9.45
CA VAL A 357 12.56 4.40 9.83
C VAL A 357 12.63 4.35 11.37
N LYS A 358 12.83 3.16 11.95
CA LYS A 358 12.96 2.98 13.41
C LYS A 358 14.34 3.37 13.92
N THR A 359 14.65 4.66 13.80
CA THR A 359 15.93 5.29 14.15
C THR A 359 16.22 5.20 15.65
N LEU A 360 16.99 4.19 16.06
CA LEU A 360 17.42 3.94 17.46
C LEU A 360 18.58 4.84 17.94
N THR A 361 19.03 5.79 17.13
CA THR A 361 20.37 6.40 17.26
C THR A 361 20.45 7.61 18.20
N ALA A 362 19.34 8.30 18.48
CA ALA A 362 19.29 9.61 19.15
C ALA A 362 19.49 9.61 20.69
N LEU A 363 20.49 8.88 21.19
CA LEU A 363 20.93 8.87 22.60
C LEU A 363 22.47 8.85 22.67
N SER A 364 23.05 9.42 23.74
CA SER A 364 24.50 9.33 23.97
C SER A 364 24.91 7.90 24.33
N ALA A 365 26.22 7.58 24.34
CA ALA A 365 26.69 6.26 24.76
C ALA A 365 26.36 5.95 26.23
N GLU A 366 26.41 6.96 27.11
CA GLU A 366 26.04 6.84 28.52
C GLU A 366 24.51 6.71 28.68
N ASP A 367 23.72 7.50 27.95
CA ASP A 367 22.25 7.36 27.94
C ASP A 367 21.79 6.04 27.30
N ARG A 368 22.54 5.49 26.32
CA ARG A 368 22.30 4.13 25.81
C ARG A 368 22.65 3.08 26.86
N ALA A 369 23.76 3.22 27.58
CA ALA A 369 24.12 2.30 28.66
C ALA A 369 23.08 2.34 29.80
N ASP A 370 22.62 3.52 30.19
CA ASP A 370 21.59 3.67 31.22
C ASP A 370 20.18 3.34 30.73
N LEU A 371 19.83 3.57 29.46
CA LEU A 371 18.57 3.07 28.89
C LEU A 371 18.60 1.55 28.70
N VAL A 372 19.73 0.95 28.30
CA VAL A 372 19.89 -0.51 28.22
C VAL A 372 19.90 -1.11 29.63
N ASN A 373 20.52 -0.49 30.63
CA ASN A 373 20.42 -0.94 32.01
C ASN A 373 19.02 -0.73 32.59
N ALA A 374 18.33 0.38 32.26
CA ALA A 374 16.95 0.61 32.64
C ALA A 374 16.01 -0.40 31.95
N LEU A 375 16.19 -0.69 30.66
CA LEU A 375 15.47 -1.72 29.92
C LEU A 375 15.79 -3.12 30.43
N LYS A 376 17.03 -3.41 30.81
CA LYS A 376 17.46 -4.71 31.36
C LYS A 376 16.92 -4.91 32.78
N ASN A 377 16.95 -3.89 33.63
CA ASN A 377 16.29 -3.88 34.93
C ASN A 377 14.76 -3.94 34.78
N LYS A 378 14.19 -3.31 33.75
CA LYS A 378 12.74 -3.33 33.46
C LYS A 378 12.30 -4.61 32.76
N LEU A 379 13.18 -5.30 32.03
CA LEU A 379 12.98 -6.64 31.45
C LEU A 379 13.19 -7.74 32.49
N GLN A 380 14.12 -7.57 33.45
CA GLN A 380 14.22 -8.44 34.62
C GLN A 380 13.04 -8.22 35.58
N SER A 381 12.58 -6.97 35.72
CA SER A 381 11.33 -6.64 36.40
C SER A 381 10.11 -7.24 35.68
N LEU A 382 10.01 -7.10 34.35
CA LEU A 382 8.90 -7.65 33.56
C LEU A 382 8.94 -9.18 33.50
N ALA A 383 10.10 -9.83 33.30
CA ALA A 383 10.23 -11.28 33.34
C ALA A 383 9.89 -11.84 34.75
N GLY A 384 10.32 -11.14 35.80
CA GLY A 384 9.87 -11.39 37.17
C GLY A 384 8.35 -11.26 37.29
N GLN A 385 7.78 -10.13 36.84
CA GLN A 385 6.34 -9.85 36.85
C GLN A 385 5.53 -10.83 36.00
N HIS A 386 6.05 -11.37 34.90
CA HIS A 386 5.37 -12.42 34.12
C HIS A 386 5.32 -13.76 34.87
N SER A 387 6.31 -14.07 35.72
CA SER A 387 6.19 -15.17 36.68
C SER A 387 5.21 -14.86 37.84
N ASP A 388 5.07 -13.58 38.20
CA ASP A 388 4.21 -13.09 39.29
C ASP A 388 2.75 -12.83 38.87
N ILE A 389 2.45 -12.62 37.58
CA ILE A 389 1.09 -12.49 37.05
C ILE A 389 0.31 -13.78 37.32
N LEU A 390 0.89 -14.96 37.06
CA LEU A 390 0.26 -16.22 37.42
C LEU A 390 0.01 -16.32 38.94
N GLN A 391 0.94 -15.83 39.77
CA GLN A 391 0.83 -15.90 41.23
C GLN A 391 -0.20 -14.91 41.81
N THR A 392 -0.33 -13.71 41.24
CA THR A 392 -1.29 -12.67 41.64
C THR A 392 -2.69 -12.89 41.08
N LEU A 393 -2.85 -13.63 39.98
CA LEU A 393 -4.15 -14.08 39.48
C LEU A 393 -4.84 -15.05 40.46
N SER A 394 -6.14 -14.83 40.68
CA SER A 394 -6.96 -15.70 41.53
C SER A 394 -7.03 -17.13 40.98
N PRO A 395 -7.25 -18.17 41.83
CA PRO A 395 -7.18 -19.56 41.40
C PRO A 395 -8.06 -19.91 40.20
N THR A 396 -9.25 -19.30 40.12
CA THR A 396 -10.19 -19.47 39.00
C THR A 396 -9.68 -18.85 37.69
N VAL A 397 -8.94 -17.74 37.75
CA VAL A 397 -8.38 -17.09 36.55
C VAL A 397 -7.06 -17.73 36.15
N ARG A 398 -6.19 -18.11 37.11
CA ARG A 398 -4.99 -18.91 36.85
C ARG A 398 -5.33 -20.19 36.07
N LYS A 399 -6.35 -20.93 36.50
CA LYS A 399 -6.82 -22.14 35.82
C LYS A 399 -7.41 -21.89 34.42
N ARG A 400 -7.86 -20.66 34.11
CA ARG A 400 -8.23 -20.28 32.73
C ARG A 400 -7.00 -19.98 31.88
N VAL A 401 -5.98 -19.31 32.43
CA VAL A 401 -4.71 -19.06 31.73
C VAL A 401 -3.95 -20.36 31.47
N GLU A 402 -4.00 -21.33 32.39
CA GLU A 402 -3.49 -22.69 32.18
C GLU A 402 -4.14 -23.37 30.95
N VAL A 403 -5.47 -23.27 30.80
CA VAL A 403 -6.19 -23.78 29.61
C VAL A 403 -5.88 -22.98 28.34
N LEU A 404 -5.66 -21.66 28.42
CA LEU A 404 -5.23 -20.86 27.26
C LEU A 404 -3.82 -21.22 26.80
N ARG A 405 -2.90 -21.55 27.72
CA ARG A 405 -1.55 -22.03 27.38
C ARG A 405 -1.57 -23.43 26.74
N GLU A 406 -2.49 -24.28 27.15
CA GLU A 406 -2.73 -25.58 26.50
C GLU A 406 -3.23 -25.38 25.06
N ILE A 407 -4.18 -24.45 24.83
CA ILE A 407 -4.66 -24.09 23.48
C ILE A 407 -3.54 -23.49 22.62
N GLN A 408 -2.69 -22.62 23.18
CA GLN A 408 -1.52 -22.11 22.48
C GLN A 408 -0.57 -23.24 22.10
N SER A 409 -0.21 -24.12 23.03
CA SER A 409 0.67 -25.26 22.73
C SER A 409 0.09 -26.23 21.69
N GLN A 410 -1.23 -26.27 21.51
CA GLN A 410 -1.89 -27.04 20.43
C GLN A 410 -1.82 -26.33 19.08
N TYR A 411 -1.88 -24.99 19.07
CA TYR A 411 -1.59 -24.18 17.88
C TYR A 411 -0.11 -24.33 17.47
N ASP A 412 0.82 -24.17 18.42
CA ASP A 412 2.28 -24.33 18.24
C ASP A 412 2.70 -25.77 17.83
N LEU A 413 1.78 -26.73 17.88
CA LEU A 413 1.96 -28.10 17.35
C LEU A 413 1.49 -28.19 15.90
N LEU A 414 0.26 -27.74 15.62
CA LEU A 414 -0.34 -27.74 14.27
C LEU A 414 0.47 -26.89 13.27
N GLU A 415 1.05 -25.78 13.73
CA GLU A 415 1.90 -24.89 12.92
C GLU A 415 3.20 -25.59 12.49
N ARG A 416 3.81 -26.38 13.38
CA ARG A 416 4.98 -27.22 13.07
C ARG A 416 4.64 -28.36 12.12
N GLU A 417 3.52 -29.04 12.35
CA GLU A 417 3.00 -30.08 11.44
C GLU A 417 2.76 -29.50 10.04
N PHE A 418 2.18 -28.30 9.93
CA PHE A 418 2.01 -27.58 8.66
C PHE A 418 3.34 -27.27 7.96
N PHE A 419 4.36 -26.78 8.68
CA PHE A 419 5.66 -26.50 8.08
C PHE A 419 6.42 -27.77 7.66
N GLU A 420 6.31 -28.86 8.42
CA GLU A 420 6.87 -30.17 8.04
C GLU A 420 6.17 -30.75 6.80
N GLU A 421 4.84 -30.62 6.68
CA GLU A 421 4.10 -31.00 5.47
C GLU A 421 4.47 -30.09 4.28
N ARG A 422 4.58 -28.77 4.47
CA ARG A 422 4.97 -27.80 3.43
C ARG A 422 6.35 -28.14 2.86
N ALA A 423 7.35 -28.32 3.72
CA ALA A 423 8.71 -28.67 3.30
C ALA A 423 8.76 -30.03 2.56
N THR A 424 7.98 -31.02 3.02
CA THR A 424 7.84 -32.32 2.36
C THR A 424 7.19 -32.20 0.97
N LEU A 425 6.19 -31.33 0.82
CA LEU A 425 5.49 -31.09 -0.45
C LEU A 425 6.38 -30.34 -1.45
N GLU A 426 7.13 -29.33 -1.01
CA GLU A 426 8.15 -28.63 -1.81
C GLU A 426 9.22 -29.61 -2.31
N ALA A 427 9.79 -30.42 -1.41
CA ALA A 427 10.82 -31.41 -1.74
C ALA A 427 10.31 -32.54 -2.67
N LYS A 428 8.99 -32.78 -2.70
CA LYS A 428 8.34 -33.67 -3.67
C LYS A 428 8.23 -33.01 -5.05
N TYR A 429 7.77 -31.76 -5.14
CA TYR A 429 7.62 -31.08 -6.43
C TYR A 429 8.95 -30.72 -7.09
N GLN A 430 10.00 -30.37 -6.33
CA GLN A 430 11.34 -30.12 -6.88
C GLN A 430 11.87 -31.33 -7.69
N LYS A 431 11.61 -32.55 -7.21
CA LYS A 431 11.96 -33.82 -7.89
C LYS A 431 11.12 -34.11 -9.13
N LEU A 432 9.98 -33.43 -9.30
CA LEU A 432 9.16 -33.48 -10.51
C LEU A 432 9.56 -32.41 -11.53
N TYR A 433 10.18 -31.31 -11.10
CA TYR A 433 10.71 -30.27 -11.98
C TYR A 433 12.10 -30.60 -12.54
N GLU A 434 12.95 -31.31 -11.81
CA GLU A 434 14.31 -31.68 -12.24
C GLU A 434 14.39 -32.36 -13.63
N PRO A 435 13.48 -33.31 -14.01
CA PRO A 435 13.43 -33.85 -15.36
C PRO A 435 13.01 -32.85 -16.46
N LEU A 436 12.27 -31.79 -16.10
CA LEU A 436 11.87 -30.73 -17.04
C LEU A 436 13.03 -29.78 -17.30
N TYR A 437 13.74 -29.36 -16.24
CA TYR A 437 14.95 -28.55 -16.37
C TYR A 437 16.06 -29.29 -17.14
N SER A 438 16.19 -30.61 -16.94
CA SER A 438 17.13 -31.46 -17.71
C SER A 438 16.82 -31.44 -19.21
N LYS A 439 15.54 -31.56 -19.60
CA LYS A 439 15.11 -31.45 -21.01
C LYS A 439 15.32 -30.05 -21.58
N ARG A 440 15.03 -28.99 -20.81
CA ARG A 440 15.31 -27.61 -21.23
C ARG A 440 16.81 -27.43 -21.54
N TYR A 441 17.68 -27.91 -20.66
CA TYR A 441 19.13 -27.89 -20.87
C TYR A 441 19.56 -28.64 -22.13
N GLU A 442 18.99 -29.82 -22.41
CA GLU A 442 19.27 -30.61 -23.62
C GLU A 442 18.89 -29.88 -24.92
N ILE A 443 17.72 -29.21 -24.94
CA ILE A 443 17.23 -28.45 -26.10
C ILE A 443 18.02 -27.15 -26.28
N VAL A 444 18.15 -26.34 -25.22
CA VAL A 444 18.88 -25.05 -25.24
C VAL A 444 20.34 -25.22 -25.68
N ASN A 445 20.94 -26.39 -25.43
CA ASN A 445 22.33 -26.67 -25.81
C ASN A 445 22.49 -27.55 -27.07
N GLY A 446 21.42 -27.80 -27.82
CA GLY A 446 21.48 -28.57 -29.08
C GLY A 446 21.99 -30.00 -28.90
N ILE A 447 21.75 -30.60 -27.73
CA ILE A 447 22.11 -31.99 -27.41
C ILE A 447 21.05 -32.96 -27.99
N VAL A 448 19.81 -32.48 -28.10
CA VAL A 448 18.67 -33.20 -28.67
C VAL A 448 17.99 -32.28 -29.69
N GLU A 449 17.86 -32.75 -30.94
CA GLU A 449 17.08 -32.08 -31.99
C GLU A 449 15.58 -32.33 -31.77
N VAL A 450 14.75 -31.33 -32.05
CA VAL A 450 13.29 -31.37 -31.78
C VAL A 450 12.54 -31.82 -33.04
N GLU A 451 11.55 -32.71 -32.88
CA GLU A 451 10.69 -33.14 -33.99
C GLU A 451 9.93 -31.96 -34.61
N GLY A 452 10.22 -31.66 -35.87
CA GLY A 452 9.63 -30.53 -36.61
C GLY A 452 10.64 -29.68 -37.38
N ILE A 453 11.94 -29.78 -37.06
CA ILE A 453 13.01 -29.06 -37.79
C ILE A 453 13.26 -29.74 -39.15
N THR A 454 12.46 -29.39 -40.15
CA THR A 454 12.76 -29.70 -41.56
C THR A 454 13.78 -28.71 -42.11
N ASN A 455 14.84 -29.22 -42.74
CA ASN A 455 15.91 -28.41 -43.33
C ASN A 455 15.46 -27.65 -44.61
N GLU A 456 14.63 -26.62 -44.45
CA GLU A 456 14.23 -25.69 -45.52
C GLU A 456 15.31 -24.61 -45.79
N ALA A 457 16.57 -25.04 -45.91
CA ALA A 457 17.73 -24.19 -46.15
C ALA A 457 18.54 -24.69 -47.37
N ALA A 458 17.90 -24.71 -48.55
CA ALA A 458 18.47 -25.37 -49.75
C ALA A 458 18.26 -24.67 -51.11
N VAL A 459 17.70 -23.45 -51.17
CA VAL A 459 17.71 -22.54 -52.34
C VAL A 459 17.68 -21.09 -51.80
N ASP A 460 18.69 -20.24 -51.90
CA ASP A 460 19.37 -19.76 -53.11
C ASP A 460 20.83 -19.27 -52.81
N GLN A 461 21.45 -18.56 -53.75
CA GLN A 461 22.87 -18.15 -53.79
C GLN A 461 23.22 -17.04 -52.77
N GLY A 462 24.43 -17.07 -52.18
CA GLY A 462 24.91 -15.93 -51.39
C GLY A 462 26.34 -15.98 -50.85
N GLY A 463 26.83 -17.15 -50.44
CA GLY A 463 28.24 -17.35 -50.08
C GLY A 463 28.70 -16.70 -48.76
N ASP A 464 28.23 -17.24 -47.64
CA ASP A 464 29.01 -17.21 -46.39
C ASP A 464 28.92 -18.57 -45.69
N THR A 465 29.83 -18.88 -44.77
CA THR A 465 29.84 -20.18 -44.08
C THR A 465 28.81 -20.22 -42.96
N TYR A 466 27.58 -20.64 -43.29
CA TYR A 466 26.56 -21.03 -42.31
C TYR A 466 27.09 -22.14 -41.39
N THR A 467 27.43 -21.77 -40.16
CA THR A 467 27.64 -22.73 -39.07
C THR A 467 26.30 -23.29 -38.62
N GLU A 468 26.20 -24.61 -38.47
CA GLU A 468 25.03 -25.25 -37.86
C GLU A 468 24.77 -24.67 -36.45
N GLU A 469 23.70 -23.88 -36.29
CA GLU A 469 23.33 -23.32 -34.99
C GLU A 469 22.73 -24.41 -34.10
N LYS A 470 23.52 -24.92 -33.15
CA LYS A 470 23.12 -26.03 -32.27
C LYS A 470 22.66 -25.51 -30.92
N GLY A 471 21.34 -25.54 -30.73
CA GLY A 471 20.66 -25.07 -29.53
C GLY A 471 20.06 -23.68 -29.72
N VAL A 472 19.84 -22.98 -28.60
CA VAL A 472 19.28 -21.64 -28.58
C VAL A 472 20.41 -20.67 -28.17
N PRO A 473 20.96 -19.86 -29.09
CA PRO A 473 22.05 -18.96 -28.78
C PRO A 473 21.63 -17.92 -27.74
N ASP A 474 22.58 -17.52 -26.88
CA ASP A 474 22.43 -16.48 -25.86
C ASP A 474 21.23 -16.64 -24.89
N PHE A 475 20.63 -17.83 -24.80
CA PHE A 475 19.38 -18.08 -24.08
C PHE A 475 19.33 -17.49 -22.66
N TRP A 476 20.33 -17.79 -21.82
CA TRP A 476 20.39 -17.29 -20.45
C TRP A 476 20.78 -15.82 -20.34
N LEU A 477 21.56 -15.29 -21.28
CA LEU A 477 21.87 -13.86 -21.33
C LEU A 477 20.60 -13.06 -21.60
N ASN A 478 19.83 -13.45 -22.62
CA ASN A 478 18.58 -12.79 -22.98
C ASN A 478 17.56 -12.95 -21.84
N ALA A 479 17.34 -14.17 -21.33
CA ALA A 479 16.42 -14.42 -20.22
C ALA A 479 16.75 -13.64 -18.93
N MET A 480 18.04 -13.34 -18.68
CA MET A 480 18.41 -12.45 -17.57
C MET A 480 18.22 -10.97 -17.93
N LYS A 481 18.60 -10.53 -19.14
CA LYS A 481 18.43 -9.13 -19.57
C LYS A 481 16.97 -8.68 -19.80
N THR A 482 16.04 -9.60 -20.02
CA THR A 482 14.59 -9.30 -20.09
C THR A 482 14.00 -9.02 -18.71
N ASN A 483 14.69 -9.38 -17.62
CA ASN A 483 14.23 -9.14 -16.25
C ASN A 483 14.89 -7.88 -15.67
N GLU A 484 14.07 -6.88 -15.30
CA GLU A 484 14.51 -5.54 -14.86
C GLU A 484 15.65 -5.57 -13.83
N ILE A 485 15.46 -6.31 -12.72
CA ILE A 485 16.43 -6.44 -11.61
C ILE A 485 17.80 -6.96 -12.08
N LEU A 486 17.84 -7.74 -13.15
CA LEU A 486 19.08 -8.31 -13.72
C LEU A 486 19.58 -7.52 -14.93
N ALA A 487 18.73 -6.75 -15.60
CA ALA A 487 19.11 -5.87 -16.69
C ALA A 487 20.05 -4.75 -16.21
N GLU A 488 19.76 -4.17 -15.04
CA GLU A 488 20.60 -3.14 -14.40
C GLU A 488 21.98 -3.68 -13.98
N GLU A 489 22.02 -4.92 -13.48
CA GLU A 489 23.25 -5.61 -13.04
C GLU A 489 24.13 -6.11 -14.20
N ILE A 490 23.62 -6.19 -15.44
CA ILE A 490 24.32 -6.74 -16.62
C ILE A 490 24.69 -5.62 -17.61
N PRO A 491 25.84 -4.94 -17.43
CA PRO A 491 26.33 -3.97 -18.40
C PRO A 491 26.85 -4.67 -19.68
N GLU A 492 26.70 -4.02 -20.85
CA GLU A 492 27.07 -4.51 -22.20
C GLU A 492 28.41 -5.27 -22.27
N ARG A 493 29.41 -4.80 -21.52
CA ARG A 493 30.75 -5.37 -21.37
C ARG A 493 30.81 -6.82 -20.86
N ASP A 494 29.80 -7.25 -20.11
CA ASP A 494 29.71 -8.57 -19.46
C ASP A 494 28.96 -9.59 -20.32
N GLU A 495 28.13 -9.11 -21.26
CA GLU A 495 27.42 -9.94 -22.23
C GLU A 495 28.36 -10.91 -22.93
N GLY A 496 29.52 -10.44 -23.39
CA GLY A 496 30.51 -11.28 -24.09
C GLY A 496 31.03 -12.48 -23.29
N ALA A 497 30.91 -12.46 -21.95
CA ALA A 497 31.17 -13.62 -21.10
C ALA A 497 29.88 -14.42 -20.82
N LEU A 498 28.74 -13.75 -20.64
CA LEU A 498 27.43 -14.37 -20.41
C LEU A 498 26.87 -15.11 -21.64
N LYS A 499 27.29 -14.80 -22.87
CA LYS A 499 27.02 -15.62 -24.08
C LYS A 499 27.57 -17.06 -23.97
N PHE A 500 28.47 -17.32 -23.03
CA PHE A 500 28.98 -18.68 -22.73
C PHE A 500 28.21 -19.37 -21.58
N LEU A 501 27.19 -18.74 -20.99
CA LEU A 501 26.37 -19.29 -19.91
C LEU A 501 25.44 -20.38 -20.46
N LYS A 502 25.68 -21.59 -19.98
CA LYS A 502 25.12 -22.85 -20.48
C LYS A 502 23.85 -23.29 -19.74
N ASP A 503 23.85 -23.10 -18.43
CA ASP A 503 22.78 -23.51 -17.52
C ASP A 503 22.85 -22.72 -16.21
N ILE A 504 21.70 -22.52 -15.57
CA ILE A 504 21.61 -22.00 -14.19
C ILE A 504 20.75 -22.96 -13.37
N LYS A 505 21.31 -23.45 -12.27
CA LYS A 505 20.64 -24.39 -11.35
C LYS A 505 20.59 -23.83 -9.94
N TRP A 506 19.63 -24.31 -9.15
CA TRP A 506 19.59 -24.04 -7.73
C TRP A 506 19.32 -25.31 -6.90
N TYR A 507 19.85 -25.31 -5.67
CA TYR A 507 19.77 -26.41 -4.71
C TYR A 507 19.41 -25.86 -3.32
N ARG A 508 18.47 -26.51 -2.62
CA ARG A 508 18.20 -26.21 -1.20
C ARG A 508 19.34 -26.76 -0.34
N LEU A 509 19.67 -26.06 0.74
CA LEU A 509 20.58 -26.51 1.79
C LEU A 509 19.78 -26.70 3.08
N GLU A 510 20.07 -27.79 3.80
CA GLU A 510 19.37 -28.18 5.03
C GLU A 510 20.18 -27.86 6.30
N ASP A 511 21.52 -27.94 6.23
CA ASP A 511 22.44 -27.62 7.33
C ASP A 511 23.79 -27.07 6.78
N PRO A 512 24.13 -25.78 6.98
CA PRO A 512 23.24 -24.72 7.43
C PRO A 512 22.13 -24.49 6.39
N LYS A 513 20.93 -24.12 6.85
CA LYS A 513 19.78 -23.84 5.97
C LYS A 513 20.11 -22.75 4.93
N GLY A 514 19.45 -22.82 3.77
CA GLY A 514 19.58 -21.82 2.72
C GLY A 514 19.48 -22.40 1.31
N PHE A 515 20.17 -21.77 0.35
CA PHE A 515 20.21 -22.23 -1.03
C PHE A 515 21.52 -21.90 -1.74
N LYS A 516 21.82 -22.68 -2.78
CA LYS A 516 22.99 -22.52 -3.65
C LYS A 516 22.55 -22.37 -5.10
N LEU A 517 23.03 -21.34 -5.78
CA LEU A 517 22.97 -21.17 -7.23
C LEU A 517 24.26 -21.69 -7.89
N GLU A 518 24.14 -22.28 -9.07
CA GLU A 518 25.26 -22.74 -9.89
C GLU A 518 25.08 -22.31 -11.34
N PHE A 519 26.03 -21.55 -11.86
CA PHE A 519 26.09 -21.01 -13.22
C PHE A 519 27.14 -21.79 -14.01
N TYR A 520 26.69 -22.57 -14.98
CA TYR A 520 27.55 -23.45 -15.77
C TYR A 520 28.01 -22.74 -17.03
N PHE A 521 29.32 -22.65 -17.28
CA PHE A 521 29.88 -21.95 -18.43
C PHE A 521 30.58 -22.90 -19.41
N ASN A 522 30.39 -22.65 -20.70
CA ASN A 522 31.27 -23.17 -21.76
C ASN A 522 32.66 -22.52 -21.66
N SER A 523 33.67 -23.13 -22.29
CA SER A 523 35.04 -22.58 -22.31
C SER A 523 35.04 -21.22 -23.02
N ASN A 524 35.43 -20.17 -22.29
CA ASN A 524 35.27 -18.78 -22.68
C ASN A 524 36.62 -18.01 -22.60
N PRO A 525 36.75 -16.85 -23.27
CA PRO A 525 38.00 -16.09 -23.32
C PRO A 525 38.21 -15.13 -22.12
N TYR A 526 37.44 -15.25 -21.03
CA TYR A 526 37.45 -14.33 -19.89
C TYR A 526 38.00 -14.96 -18.61
N PHE A 527 37.54 -16.16 -18.24
CA PHE A 527 37.96 -16.88 -17.04
C PHE A 527 38.02 -18.40 -17.25
N LYS A 528 38.73 -19.11 -16.36
CA LYS A 528 38.93 -20.57 -16.45
C LYS A 528 37.78 -21.41 -15.87
N ASN A 529 37.01 -20.86 -14.93
CA ASN A 529 35.98 -21.59 -14.20
C ASN A 529 34.92 -22.14 -15.16
N SER A 530 34.63 -23.44 -15.11
CA SER A 530 33.51 -24.05 -15.83
C SER A 530 32.18 -23.95 -15.07
N VAL A 531 32.22 -23.67 -13.76
CA VAL A 531 31.07 -23.38 -12.92
C VAL A 531 31.42 -22.24 -11.98
N LEU A 532 30.53 -21.26 -11.85
CA LEU A 532 30.55 -20.25 -10.78
C LEU A 532 29.36 -20.51 -9.86
N THR A 533 29.59 -20.55 -8.55
CA THR A 533 28.53 -20.81 -7.57
C THR A 533 28.39 -19.67 -6.57
N LYS A 534 27.15 -19.45 -6.13
CA LYS A 534 26.74 -18.50 -5.10
C LYS A 534 25.91 -19.24 -4.06
N THR A 535 26.26 -19.14 -2.78
CA THR A 535 25.57 -19.79 -1.68
C THR A 535 25.08 -18.75 -0.68
N TYR A 536 23.83 -18.85 -0.27
CA TYR A 536 23.27 -18.08 0.84
C TYR A 536 22.96 -19.04 1.99
N HIS A 537 23.43 -18.71 3.18
CA HIS A 537 23.03 -19.36 4.42
C HIS A 537 22.02 -18.46 5.12
N VAL A 538 20.89 -19.03 5.56
CA VAL A 538 19.80 -18.30 6.21
C VAL A 538 19.48 -18.93 7.56
N VAL A 539 19.03 -18.11 8.49
CA VAL A 539 18.40 -18.53 9.75
C VAL A 539 16.89 -18.42 9.55
N ASP A 540 16.19 -19.55 9.68
CA ASP A 540 14.72 -19.54 9.76
C ASP A 540 14.32 -18.88 11.08
N ASP A 541 13.80 -17.66 10.99
CA ASP A 541 12.70 -17.20 11.86
C ASP A 541 11.40 -17.67 11.16
N ASP A 542 10.37 -18.08 11.90
CA ASP A 542 9.40 -19.09 11.39
C ASP A 542 8.59 -18.67 10.13
N ASP A 543 8.49 -17.35 9.82
CA ASP A 543 7.92 -16.82 8.57
C ASP A 543 8.90 -16.06 7.65
N ASP A 544 10.02 -15.52 8.18
CA ASP A 544 10.95 -14.62 7.46
C ASP A 544 12.41 -15.14 7.55
N PRO A 545 13.01 -15.67 6.46
CA PRO A 545 14.37 -16.21 6.49
C PRO A 545 15.43 -15.10 6.51
N ILE A 546 16.15 -14.97 7.61
CA ILE A 546 17.19 -13.95 7.82
C ILE A 546 18.49 -14.40 7.15
N LEU A 547 19.11 -13.57 6.32
CA LEU A 547 20.43 -13.87 5.73
C LEU A 547 21.53 -13.89 6.82
N GLU A 548 22.18 -15.03 7.03
CA GLU A 548 23.38 -15.13 7.88
C GLU A 548 24.62 -14.62 7.13
N ARG A 549 24.80 -15.08 5.89
CA ARG A 549 25.96 -14.76 5.04
C ARG A 549 25.78 -15.27 3.60
N ALA A 550 26.43 -14.58 2.67
CA ALA A 550 26.59 -15.02 1.28
C ALA A 550 28.04 -15.45 0.99
N ILE A 551 28.22 -16.48 0.16
CA ILE A 551 29.53 -17.01 -0.25
C ILE A 551 29.54 -17.16 -1.77
N GLY A 552 30.48 -16.51 -2.44
CA GLY A 552 30.64 -16.56 -3.90
C GLY A 552 31.93 -17.25 -4.36
N THR A 553 31.99 -17.63 -5.63
CA THR A 553 33.15 -18.31 -6.23
C THR A 553 34.19 -17.32 -6.73
N GLN A 554 35.44 -17.46 -6.27
CA GLN A 554 36.55 -16.68 -6.81
C GLN A 554 36.78 -16.98 -8.30
N ILE A 555 36.67 -15.96 -9.14
CA ILE A 555 36.80 -16.07 -10.60
C ILE A 555 38.27 -16.03 -11.03
N GLU A 556 38.74 -17.09 -11.68
CA GLU A 556 40.08 -17.20 -12.27
C GLU A 556 40.16 -16.50 -13.63
N TRP A 557 40.14 -15.17 -13.62
CA TRP A 557 40.29 -14.33 -14.81
C TRP A 557 41.60 -14.60 -15.58
N TYR A 558 41.53 -14.59 -16.91
CA TYR A 558 42.72 -14.55 -17.76
C TYR A 558 43.43 -13.17 -17.67
N PRO A 559 44.74 -13.08 -17.94
CA PRO A 559 45.50 -11.84 -17.80
C PRO A 559 44.91 -10.68 -18.64
N GLY A 560 44.46 -9.62 -17.96
CA GLY A 560 43.85 -8.45 -18.61
C GLY A 560 42.41 -8.65 -19.10
N LYS A 561 41.73 -9.73 -18.69
CA LYS A 561 40.35 -10.05 -19.05
C LYS A 561 39.32 -9.91 -17.91
N SER A 562 39.75 -9.40 -16.74
CA SER A 562 38.85 -9.19 -15.61
C SER A 562 37.76 -8.17 -15.94
N LEU A 563 36.51 -8.55 -15.67
CA LEU A 563 35.36 -7.66 -15.85
C LEU A 563 35.10 -6.82 -14.59
N THR A 564 35.38 -7.34 -13.39
CA THR A 564 35.24 -6.57 -12.15
C THR A 564 36.32 -5.48 -11.95
N GLN A 565 37.27 -5.33 -12.88
CA GLN A 565 38.41 -4.41 -12.74
C GLN A 565 38.83 -3.69 -14.05
N LYS A 566 39.18 -2.40 -13.94
CA LYS A 566 39.65 -1.53 -15.05
C LYS A 566 41.11 -1.10 -14.84
N LEU A 567 41.94 -1.17 -15.89
CA LEU A 567 43.39 -0.88 -15.82
C LEU A 567 43.74 0.53 -16.34
N LEU A 568 43.97 1.47 -15.42
CA LEU A 568 44.37 2.84 -15.74
C LEU A 568 45.90 2.99 -15.83
N LYS A 569 46.41 3.27 -17.03
CA LYS A 569 47.83 3.58 -17.28
C LYS A 569 48.12 5.07 -17.04
N LYS A 570 48.73 5.43 -15.89
CA LYS A 570 49.19 6.81 -15.68
C LYS A 570 50.45 7.11 -16.51
N LYS A 571 50.47 8.25 -17.19
CA LYS A 571 51.68 8.77 -17.86
C LYS A 571 52.75 9.08 -16.78
N PRO A 572 54.03 8.72 -16.99
CA PRO A 572 55.09 9.01 -16.03
C PRO A 572 55.30 10.53 -15.89
N ARG A 573 55.61 11.00 -14.66
CA ARG A 573 55.98 12.40 -14.40
C ARG A 573 57.26 12.75 -15.16
N LYS A 574 57.30 13.89 -15.86
CA LYS A 574 58.52 14.42 -16.50
C LYS A 574 59.62 14.58 -15.44
N GLY A 575 60.70 13.80 -15.54
CA GLY A 575 61.92 13.96 -14.72
C GLY A 575 62.60 12.68 -14.26
N ALA A 576 61.89 11.54 -14.17
CA ALA A 576 62.46 10.30 -13.64
C ALA A 576 63.25 9.50 -14.70
N LYS A 577 64.51 9.14 -14.39
CA LYS A 577 65.32 8.20 -15.19
C LYS A 577 64.97 6.74 -14.85
N ASN A 578 63.81 6.28 -15.32
CA ASN A 578 63.50 4.91 -15.76
C ASN A 578 61.99 4.80 -16.00
N ASN A 579 61.58 4.54 -17.25
CA ASN A 579 60.16 4.46 -17.61
C ASN A 579 59.64 3.02 -17.52
N THR A 580 59.00 2.68 -16.40
CA THR A 580 57.94 1.67 -16.37
C THR A 580 56.59 2.37 -16.08
N PRO A 581 55.53 2.11 -16.87
CA PRO A 581 54.24 2.71 -16.63
C PRO A 581 53.60 2.11 -15.37
N ILE A 582 53.18 2.97 -14.43
CA ILE A 582 52.43 2.54 -13.25
C ILE A 582 50.97 2.36 -13.67
N THR A 583 50.51 1.11 -13.67
CA THR A 583 49.11 0.75 -13.85
C THR A 583 48.41 0.81 -12.49
N LYS A 584 47.37 1.66 -12.35
CA LYS A 584 46.43 1.58 -11.22
C LYS A 584 45.26 0.70 -11.68
N THR A 585 44.86 -0.24 -10.85
CA THR A 585 43.60 -0.98 -11.03
C THR A 585 42.49 -0.28 -10.25
N GLU A 586 41.28 -0.30 -10.79
CA GLU A 586 40.07 0.31 -10.22
C GLU A 586 38.92 -0.71 -10.30
N LYS A 587 38.06 -0.80 -9.26
CA LYS A 587 36.81 -1.57 -9.34
C LYS A 587 35.83 -0.87 -10.30
N CYS A 588 34.86 -1.61 -10.82
CA CYS A 588 33.82 -1.11 -11.73
C CYS A 588 32.60 -2.03 -11.75
N GLU A 589 31.42 -1.49 -12.07
CA GLU A 589 30.18 -2.26 -12.24
C GLU A 589 30.35 -3.42 -13.24
N SER A 590 29.77 -4.56 -12.88
CA SER A 590 29.87 -5.85 -13.56
C SER A 590 29.02 -6.84 -12.79
N PHE A 591 28.16 -7.61 -13.48
CA PHE A 591 27.40 -8.72 -12.92
C PHE A 591 28.31 -9.70 -12.17
N PHE A 592 29.55 -9.87 -12.62
CA PHE A 592 30.52 -10.76 -11.98
C PHE A 592 30.97 -10.31 -10.58
N ASN A 593 30.60 -9.11 -10.12
CA ASN A 593 30.74 -8.72 -8.71
C ASN A 593 29.80 -9.55 -7.79
N PHE A 594 28.68 -10.08 -8.30
CA PHE A 594 27.78 -10.99 -7.60
C PHE A 594 28.49 -12.22 -7.00
N PHE A 595 29.57 -12.70 -7.62
CA PHE A 595 30.38 -13.81 -7.08
C PHE A 595 31.41 -13.38 -6.02
N ASN A 596 31.43 -12.10 -5.64
CA ASN A 596 32.20 -11.54 -4.53
C ASN A 596 31.24 -10.76 -3.60
N PRO A 597 30.39 -11.45 -2.81
CA PRO A 597 29.47 -10.78 -1.89
C PRO A 597 30.17 -9.82 -0.91
N PRO A 598 29.43 -8.88 -0.32
CA PRO A 598 29.89 -8.15 0.86
C PRO A 598 30.23 -9.13 2.00
N GLN A 599 31.17 -8.75 2.86
CA GLN A 599 31.58 -9.54 4.02
C GLN A 599 31.40 -8.74 5.29
N LEU A 600 30.76 -9.35 6.28
CA LEU A 600 30.71 -8.83 7.65
C LEU A 600 32.14 -8.73 8.22
N PRO A 601 32.55 -7.58 8.79
CA PRO A 601 33.83 -7.48 9.49
C PRO A 601 33.89 -8.41 10.71
N GLU A 602 35.09 -8.92 11.03
CA GLU A 602 35.30 -9.85 12.16
C GLU A 602 35.64 -9.15 13.49
N ASP A 603 35.92 -7.85 13.48
CA ASP A 603 36.31 -7.05 14.65
C ASP A 603 35.16 -6.08 15.04
N ASP A 604 34.58 -6.24 16.24
CA ASP A 604 33.46 -5.43 16.79
C ASP A 604 33.86 -4.00 17.22
N ASP A 605 35.15 -3.64 17.19
CA ASP A 605 35.68 -2.35 17.67
C ASP A 605 35.81 -1.30 16.54
N ASP A 606 35.18 -0.13 16.72
CA ASP A 606 35.30 1.08 15.87
C ASP A 606 34.86 0.98 14.38
N ILE A 607 33.82 0.20 14.06
CA ILE A 607 33.12 0.31 12.76
C ILE A 607 32.16 1.51 12.77
N ASP A 608 32.19 2.35 11.73
CA ASP A 608 31.27 3.47 11.56
C ASP A 608 29.84 2.99 11.22
N VAL A 609 28.82 3.64 11.78
CA VAL A 609 27.42 3.20 11.65
C VAL A 609 26.95 3.29 10.19
N ASP A 610 27.29 4.38 9.52
CA ASP A 610 26.96 4.63 8.11
C ASP A 610 27.55 3.54 7.20
N ILE A 611 28.71 2.96 7.56
CA ILE A 611 29.36 1.87 6.81
C ILE A 611 28.65 0.53 7.06
N VAL A 612 28.05 0.32 8.24
CA VAL A 612 27.24 -0.88 8.52
C VAL A 612 25.90 -0.81 7.77
N GLU A 613 25.30 0.38 7.65
CA GLU A 613 24.07 0.60 6.88
C GLU A 613 24.32 0.38 5.37
N GLU A 614 25.36 1.00 4.78
CA GLU A 614 25.77 0.75 3.38
C GLU A 614 26.08 -0.74 3.12
N LEU A 615 26.73 -1.43 4.08
CA LEU A 615 27.02 -2.86 3.97
C LEU A 615 25.74 -3.73 4.01
N GLN A 616 24.74 -3.34 4.79
CA GLN A 616 23.48 -4.07 4.90
C GLN A 616 22.64 -3.94 3.62
N ASP A 617 22.51 -2.73 3.07
CA ASP A 617 21.78 -2.49 1.82
C ASP A 617 22.38 -3.31 0.66
N LEU A 618 23.71 -3.34 0.56
CA LEU A 618 24.44 -4.15 -0.42
C LEU A 618 24.24 -5.66 -0.22
N MET A 619 24.03 -6.13 1.02
CA MET A 619 23.70 -7.53 1.30
C MET A 619 22.23 -7.87 0.97
N GLU A 620 21.30 -6.93 1.12
CA GLU A 620 19.89 -7.13 0.74
C GLU A 620 19.70 -7.12 -0.79
N GLN A 621 20.34 -6.20 -1.51
CA GLN A 621 20.39 -6.19 -2.98
C GLN A 621 20.99 -7.51 -3.51
N ASP A 622 22.13 -7.94 -2.97
CA ASP A 622 22.78 -9.21 -3.33
C ASP A 622 21.90 -10.44 -3.04
N TYR A 623 21.07 -10.40 -2.00
CA TYR A 623 20.08 -11.45 -1.70
C TYR A 623 18.91 -11.43 -2.68
N ASN A 624 18.34 -10.26 -2.97
CA ASN A 624 17.21 -10.08 -3.89
C ASN A 624 17.54 -10.53 -5.32
N ILE A 625 18.76 -10.26 -5.80
CA ILE A 625 19.29 -10.82 -7.06
C ILE A 625 19.31 -12.36 -6.99
N GLY A 626 19.77 -12.92 -5.87
CA GLY A 626 19.82 -14.36 -5.64
C GLY A 626 18.45 -15.05 -5.61
N THR A 627 17.46 -14.46 -4.94
CA THR A 627 16.08 -15.00 -4.88
C THR A 627 15.34 -14.79 -6.20
N THR A 628 15.55 -13.66 -6.89
CA THR A 628 15.02 -13.42 -8.24
C THR A 628 15.50 -14.48 -9.23
N ILE A 629 16.79 -14.85 -9.19
CA ILE A 629 17.32 -15.93 -10.03
C ILE A 629 16.72 -17.30 -9.63
N ARG A 630 16.58 -17.58 -8.33
CA ARG A 630 16.00 -18.82 -7.78
C ARG A 630 14.54 -19.03 -8.19
N ASP A 631 13.72 -17.98 -8.07
CA ASP A 631 12.25 -18.07 -8.09
C ASP A 631 11.62 -17.59 -9.41
N LYS A 632 12.15 -16.53 -10.02
CA LYS A 632 11.63 -16.00 -11.30
C LYS A 632 12.37 -16.61 -12.49
N ILE A 633 13.70 -16.49 -12.53
CA ILE A 633 14.48 -16.84 -13.73
C ILE A 633 14.56 -18.36 -13.95
N ILE A 634 15.02 -19.14 -12.98
CA ILE A 634 15.23 -20.59 -13.20
C ILE A 634 13.93 -21.33 -13.55
N PRO A 635 12.76 -21.05 -12.94
CA PRO A 635 11.50 -21.68 -13.34
C PRO A 635 10.99 -21.16 -14.68
N HIS A 636 10.93 -19.84 -14.89
CA HIS A 636 10.27 -19.20 -16.04
C HIS A 636 11.22 -18.79 -17.19
N ALA A 637 12.45 -19.33 -17.23
CA ALA A 637 13.50 -18.93 -18.17
C ALA A 637 13.10 -18.86 -19.65
N VAL A 638 12.14 -19.70 -20.08
CA VAL A 638 11.65 -19.68 -21.47
C VAL A 638 10.81 -18.44 -21.73
N SER A 639 9.89 -18.08 -20.83
CA SER A 639 9.05 -16.88 -20.94
C SER A 639 9.88 -15.60 -20.81
N TRP A 640 10.92 -15.60 -19.96
CA TRP A 640 11.90 -14.51 -19.92
C TRP A 640 12.74 -14.42 -21.20
N PHE A 641 13.01 -15.54 -21.89
CA PHE A 641 13.70 -15.53 -23.17
C PHE A 641 12.82 -15.05 -24.34
N THR A 642 11.55 -15.45 -24.38
CA THR A 642 10.62 -15.09 -25.48
C THR A 642 9.95 -13.73 -25.30
N GLY A 643 10.05 -13.12 -24.12
CA GLY A 643 9.32 -11.89 -23.78
C GLY A 643 7.97 -12.15 -23.12
N GLU A 644 7.43 -13.38 -23.19
CA GLU A 644 6.17 -13.82 -22.54
C GLU A 644 6.14 -13.64 -21.01
N ALA A 645 7.26 -13.33 -20.35
CA ALA A 645 7.26 -12.95 -18.95
C ALA A 645 6.89 -11.47 -18.77
N VAL A 646 7.45 -10.56 -19.57
CA VAL A 646 7.10 -9.13 -19.58
C VAL A 646 5.72 -8.95 -20.18
N GLN A 647 5.49 -9.55 -21.35
CA GLN A 647 4.16 -9.70 -21.94
C GLN A 647 3.24 -10.59 -21.09
N GLY A 648 3.74 -11.25 -20.05
CA GLY A 648 2.94 -12.01 -19.09
C GLY A 648 2.38 -11.15 -17.96
N ASP A 649 3.09 -10.08 -17.61
CA ASP A 649 2.60 -9.01 -16.74
C ASP A 649 1.72 -8.02 -17.56
N GLU A 650 1.98 -7.87 -18.88
CA GLU A 650 1.20 -7.09 -19.85
C GLU A 650 -0.10 -7.80 -20.31
N TYR A 651 -0.06 -9.09 -20.67
CA TYR A 651 -1.27 -9.88 -21.06
C TYR A 651 -1.85 -10.73 -19.92
N GLY A 652 -1.24 -10.67 -18.73
CA GLY A 652 -1.92 -10.83 -17.46
C GLY A 652 -2.76 -9.59 -17.07
N GLY A 653 -2.59 -8.46 -17.76
CA GLY A 653 -3.25 -7.18 -17.52
C GLY A 653 -3.53 -6.37 -18.78
N ILE A 654 -4.15 -7.02 -19.80
CA ILE A 654 -4.31 -6.50 -21.16
C ILE A 654 -4.89 -5.07 -21.21
N ASP A 655 -4.06 -4.16 -21.73
CA ASP A 655 -4.29 -3.05 -22.69
C ASP A 655 -5.75 -2.54 -22.85
N GLU A 656 -6.09 -1.25 -22.77
CA GLU A 656 -5.37 -0.03 -23.19
C GLU A 656 -4.97 -0.02 -24.69
N GLU A 657 -5.99 0.00 -25.55
CA GLU A 657 -5.83 0.34 -26.99
C GLU A 657 -5.41 1.83 -27.12
N GLU A 658 -4.17 2.09 -27.53
CA GLU A 658 -3.73 3.44 -27.97
C GLU A 658 -4.34 3.77 -29.34
N GLU A 659 -5.32 4.69 -29.39
CA GLU A 659 -5.73 5.34 -30.64
C GLU A 659 -4.86 6.59 -30.88
N GLU A 660 -3.87 6.49 -31.77
CA GLU A 660 -3.27 7.65 -32.44
C GLU A 660 -4.32 8.30 -33.37
N GLU A 661 -4.69 9.57 -33.19
CA GLU A 661 -5.27 10.37 -34.28
C GLU A 661 -5.03 11.89 -34.11
N ASP A 662 -4.14 12.40 -34.98
CA ASP A 662 -4.06 13.71 -35.63
C ASP A 662 -3.86 15.06 -34.88
N GLU A 663 -3.14 15.93 -35.58
CA GLU A 663 -2.83 17.34 -35.28
C GLU A 663 -4.00 18.26 -35.68
N GLU A 664 -4.24 19.35 -34.94
CA GLU A 664 -4.54 20.65 -35.55
C GLU A 664 -3.82 21.76 -34.75
N GLU A 665 -2.87 22.45 -35.39
CA GLU A 665 -2.44 23.80 -35.00
C GLU A 665 -3.50 24.80 -35.49
N ASP A 666 -3.88 25.78 -34.67
CA ASP A 666 -4.52 27.01 -35.16
C ASP A 666 -4.11 28.17 -34.24
N ASP A 667 -3.61 29.25 -34.85
CA ASP A 667 -3.26 30.50 -34.17
C ASP A 667 -4.53 31.33 -33.88
N ASP A 668 -4.54 32.09 -32.78
CA ASP A 668 -5.33 33.32 -32.66
C ASP A 668 -4.51 34.33 -31.84
N ASP A 669 -4.02 35.37 -32.52
CA ASP A 669 -3.31 36.55 -31.98
C ASP A 669 -4.34 37.58 -31.43
N ASP A 670 -3.90 38.82 -31.22
CA ASP A 670 -4.67 40.01 -30.81
C ASP A 670 -5.12 40.04 -29.31
N ASP A 671 -4.80 41.07 -28.50
CA ASP A 671 -4.00 42.27 -28.78
C ASP A 671 -3.43 42.85 -27.46
N GLU A 672 -2.31 43.59 -27.53
CA GLU A 672 -1.80 44.42 -26.43
C GLU A 672 -2.41 45.83 -26.51
N GLU A 673 -2.82 46.42 -25.38
CA GLU A 673 -2.88 47.88 -25.26
C GLU A 673 -2.67 48.35 -23.81
N GLU A 674 -1.60 49.11 -23.57
CA GLU A 674 -1.36 49.90 -22.36
C GLU A 674 -1.93 51.32 -22.58
N GLU A 675 -2.69 51.88 -21.62
CA GLU A 675 -2.73 53.34 -21.41
C GLU A 675 -2.74 53.66 -19.91
N GLU A 676 -1.89 54.62 -19.51
CA GLU A 676 -1.96 55.32 -18.22
C GLU A 676 -2.89 56.54 -18.35
N GLU A 677 -3.64 56.88 -17.31
CA GLU A 677 -4.01 58.29 -17.05
C GLU A 677 -4.19 58.54 -15.55
N ASP A 678 -3.81 59.74 -15.09
CA ASP A 678 -3.68 60.15 -13.68
C ASP A 678 -4.61 61.36 -13.37
N ASP A 679 -4.52 61.91 -12.15
CA ASP A 679 -5.03 63.24 -11.71
C ASP A 679 -6.54 63.50 -11.38
N GLU A 680 -6.76 63.89 -10.11
CA GLU A 680 -7.45 65.12 -9.58
C GLU A 680 -8.92 65.52 -10.00
N GLU A 681 -9.80 66.17 -9.20
CA GLU A 681 -9.95 66.47 -7.74
C GLU A 681 -11.40 66.98 -7.38
N GLU A 682 -11.61 67.55 -6.16
CA GLU A 682 -12.75 68.42 -5.68
C GLU A 682 -14.15 67.79 -5.37
N GLU A 683 -15.03 68.30 -4.46
CA GLU A 683 -15.05 68.99 -3.12
C GLU A 683 -16.56 68.94 -2.64
N GLU A 684 -17.11 69.14 -1.42
CA GLU A 684 -16.80 69.26 0.03
C GLU A 684 -18.10 68.83 0.78
N GLU A 685 -18.11 68.71 2.12
CA GLU A 685 -19.07 69.46 2.98
C GLU A 685 -18.93 69.15 4.51
N VAL A 686 -18.40 70.11 5.27
CA VAL A 686 -19.08 70.78 6.41
C VAL A 686 -19.13 70.08 7.82
N VAL A 687 -18.06 70.32 8.61
CA VAL A 687 -18.07 71.12 9.89
C VAL A 687 -18.60 70.58 11.28
N LYS A 688 -17.85 70.93 12.37
CA LYS A 688 -18.08 70.87 13.88
C LYS A 688 -17.76 69.55 14.63
N GLY A 689 -17.25 69.54 15.89
CA GLY A 689 -16.64 70.61 16.72
C GLY A 689 -16.55 70.38 18.27
N ARG A 690 -15.50 70.94 18.93
CA ARG A 690 -15.29 71.26 20.40
C ARG A 690 -14.97 70.16 21.48
N ARG A 691 -13.76 70.29 22.08
CA ARG A 691 -13.34 70.41 23.54
C ARG A 691 -14.33 70.04 24.68
N LYS A 692 -13.95 69.58 25.91
CA LYS A 692 -12.73 69.01 26.59
C LYS A 692 -13.12 68.46 28.03
N PRO A 693 -12.23 67.83 28.84
CA PRO A 693 -12.60 66.99 30.03
C PRO A 693 -12.21 67.52 31.44
N SER A 694 -12.51 66.76 32.52
CA SER A 694 -11.94 66.90 33.89
C SER A 694 -11.97 65.58 34.73
N ALA A 695 -11.35 65.57 35.92
CA ALA A 695 -10.47 64.46 36.35
C ALA A 695 -10.17 64.33 37.87
N ILE A 696 -9.70 63.13 38.32
CA ILE A 696 -8.80 62.88 39.50
C ILE A 696 -9.44 63.17 40.91
N PRO A 697 -8.89 62.84 42.14
CA PRO A 697 -7.67 62.13 42.63
C PRO A 697 -7.85 61.00 43.70
N LYS A 698 -6.76 60.23 44.02
CA LYS A 698 -6.07 60.20 45.36
C LYS A 698 -4.82 59.26 45.46
N ARG A 699 -3.98 59.48 46.49
CA ARG A 699 -2.72 58.77 46.90
C ARG A 699 -2.99 57.84 48.12
N SER A 700 -2.11 56.99 48.71
CA SER A 700 -0.66 56.60 48.65
C SER A 700 -0.47 55.26 49.44
N GLY A 701 0.63 54.49 49.44
CA GLY A 701 1.97 54.58 48.80
C GLY A 701 3.17 54.66 49.79
N LYS A 702 4.05 53.63 49.89
CA LYS A 702 5.35 53.67 50.63
C LYS A 702 6.40 52.63 50.14
N THR A 703 7.68 53.05 50.19
CA THR A 703 9.01 52.36 50.27
C THR A 703 9.06 50.84 50.57
N GLN A 704 10.04 50.02 50.14
CA GLN A 704 11.51 50.15 49.81
C GLN A 704 11.97 48.90 48.97
N ALA A 705 13.19 48.67 48.44
CA ALA A 705 14.32 49.48 47.89
C ALA A 705 15.53 48.56 47.46
N ARG A 706 16.62 49.16 46.92
CA ARG A 706 17.98 48.63 46.54
C ARG A 706 18.22 47.98 45.15
N ASN A 707 19.11 48.63 44.40
CA ASN A 707 19.99 48.18 43.29
C ASN A 707 21.30 47.54 43.86
N PRO A 708 22.34 47.16 43.07
CA PRO A 708 22.52 47.02 41.59
C PRO A 708 22.94 45.54 41.23
N GLN A 709 23.55 45.09 40.11
CA GLN A 709 24.50 45.56 39.05
C GLN A 709 24.19 44.81 37.72
N GLN A 710 24.42 45.31 36.48
CA GLN A 710 25.68 45.56 35.74
C GLN A 710 26.64 44.35 35.70
N GLY A 711 27.21 43.90 34.56
CA GLY A 711 27.09 44.24 33.13
C GLY A 711 27.32 42.97 32.28
N GLU A 712 27.79 42.97 31.02
CA GLU A 712 28.15 44.04 30.09
C GLU A 712 28.17 43.51 28.62
N ASN A 713 28.28 44.41 27.63
CA ASN A 713 27.98 44.29 26.19
C ASN A 713 28.81 43.30 25.30
N PRO A 714 28.42 43.09 24.01
CA PRO A 714 29.01 42.09 23.08
C PRO A 714 30.26 42.59 22.31
N PRO A 715 30.76 41.87 21.27
CA PRO A 715 30.37 42.24 19.89
C PRO A 715 30.32 41.12 18.80
N GLU A 716 29.55 41.42 17.76
CA GLU A 716 29.75 41.23 16.30
C GLU A 716 30.61 40.07 15.68
N CYS A 717 30.09 39.53 14.56
CA CYS A 717 30.62 39.67 13.17
C CYS A 717 30.90 38.39 12.33
N LYS A 718 30.43 38.45 11.07
CA LYS A 718 30.91 37.80 9.82
C LYS A 718 30.66 36.31 9.51
N GLN A 719 29.88 36.13 8.45
CA GLN A 719 30.16 35.35 7.22
C GLN A 719 30.73 33.94 7.35
N GLN A 720 29.94 32.96 6.91
CA GLN A 720 30.22 32.28 5.64
C GLN A 720 28.93 32.20 4.80
#